data_AF-A0A5J4W1R5-F1
#
_entry.id   AF-A0A5J4W1R5-F1
#
_cell.length_a   1.000
_cell.length_b   1.000
_cell.length_c   1.000
_cell.angle_alpha   90.00
_cell.angle_beta   90.00
_cell.angle_gamma   90.00
#
_symmetry.space_group_name_H-M   'P 1'
#
loop_
_entity.id
_entity.type
_entity.pdbx_description
1 polymer ?
#
loop_
_entity_poly.entity_id
_entity_poly.type
_entity_poly.pdbx_seq_one_letter_code
_entity_poly.pdbx_strand_id
1 'polypeptide(L)'
;MEDLKSNASSTASQAAELNVIRFNAFDEVLFAMLYTFHKEPRLGQLFYIFEACIIAFQSMAVSFRWLNWPLHGPVYKTVNDVFQYVGFSITWLDNTMLFVLTIIMGVLIIALMVGVTICTLLNKRGLTAPPIFSKIVNIGVVLMSGIFYIPCVNVFIGSLMCYTVTKDPLSAATITCGNVMRHLILGVGLFFLVVVISFTIIIRLFIFSHDHKKGGIFTLQTGLFFTILQIGSTVVQIIGLALRTQKMIIALVGTIIYAAIVLYPLILQPYFNPWGNTIWSSVMTTTFIFYFIGIICTILDTNKVWVSATVWILFIILIFVLPILVGYITYKRGISLWAMREDEEVPQTSDKFDALLLQQDILMDFALVNQQMQQNKKQNQNQQIFPPEQKFLPSTAIFPTSSTSTKHNTDQQQNEQQIQNNDTDRVRPLSPEGEVIPLQSEQQQLPTILPKVFVKLECTTGEDGEVCKVVRQPSNKQNPDTKDQQNKPLRKIYSVYNQGDNQCTIIKNTDGYNKTNESTNLSQQQKQQQAKRLKPASKLKKNKSVFAVENSIKFLCIKLLRKNPQALLLAEYIVAQGQKRFPSESHMWMIIALYHRSFTKNNMKMGEALRTVKQNIPNFIERWLVYALTHDLERQSQRGGSGASGAMGVAFRLRFDKGTKAFEYSKAYLTQH
;
A
#
# COMPACT_ATOMS: atom_id res chain seq x y z
N MET A 1 44.59 -26.21 -14.41
CA MET A 1 44.36 -25.17 -13.38
C MET A 1 43.64 -23.99 -14.04
N GLU A 2 42.50 -24.24 -14.70
CA GLU A 2 41.82 -23.27 -15.58
C GLU A 2 40.29 -23.20 -15.44
N ASP A 3 39.65 -23.86 -14.47
CA ASP A 3 38.17 -23.96 -14.42
C ASP A 3 37.47 -23.16 -13.31
N LEU A 4 38.03 -22.03 -12.85
CA LEU A 4 37.44 -21.24 -11.74
C LEU A 4 37.02 -19.80 -12.10
N LYS A 5 36.87 -19.46 -13.39
CA LYS A 5 36.64 -18.06 -13.81
C LYS A 5 35.26 -17.70 -14.40
N SER A 6 34.24 -18.56 -14.33
CA SER A 6 32.98 -18.30 -15.06
C SER A 6 31.74 -17.87 -14.25
N ASN A 7 31.76 -17.85 -12.91
CA ASN A 7 30.52 -17.56 -12.13
C ASN A 7 30.37 -16.10 -11.65
N ALA A 8 31.35 -15.22 -11.88
CA ALA A 8 31.27 -13.81 -11.47
C ALA A 8 30.67 -12.86 -12.53
N SER A 9 30.54 -13.32 -13.80
CA SER A 9 30.11 -12.44 -14.91
C SER A 9 28.59 -12.24 -14.96
N SER A 10 27.79 -13.20 -14.50
CA SER A 10 26.32 -13.14 -14.58
C SER A 10 25.68 -12.17 -13.57
N THR A 11 26.33 -11.90 -12.44
CA THR A 11 25.84 -10.93 -11.45
C THR A 11 26.29 -9.50 -11.77
N ALA A 12 27.46 -9.34 -12.38
CA ALA A 12 27.96 -8.05 -12.86
C ALA A 12 27.19 -7.57 -14.10
N SER A 13 26.82 -8.47 -15.03
CA SER A 13 25.96 -8.15 -16.16
C SER A 13 24.54 -7.78 -15.72
N GLN A 14 23.97 -8.44 -14.71
CA GLN A 14 22.66 -8.06 -14.13
C GLN A 14 22.65 -6.61 -13.62
N ALA A 15 23.70 -6.19 -12.92
CA ALA A 15 23.82 -4.84 -12.38
C ALA A 15 24.16 -3.78 -13.44
N ALA A 16 24.82 -4.16 -14.54
CA ALA A 16 25.11 -3.28 -15.68
C ALA A 16 23.93 -3.17 -16.65
N GLU A 17 23.09 -4.19 -16.79
CA GLU A 17 21.93 -4.18 -17.71
C GLU A 17 20.66 -3.55 -17.10
N LEU A 18 20.50 -3.54 -15.78
CA LEU A 18 19.47 -2.73 -15.11
C LEU A 18 19.72 -1.22 -15.25
N ASN A 19 20.96 -0.83 -15.56
CA ASN A 19 21.41 0.55 -15.75
C ASN A 19 20.88 1.21 -17.06
N VAL A 20 20.19 0.45 -17.92
CA VAL A 20 19.62 0.95 -19.20
C VAL A 20 18.26 1.62 -19.01
N ILE A 21 17.74 1.63 -17.77
CA ILE A 21 16.44 2.16 -17.43
C ILE A 21 16.56 3.65 -17.10
N ARG A 22 16.48 4.54 -18.11
CA ARG A 22 16.43 5.99 -17.87
C ARG A 22 14.98 6.46 -17.76
N PHE A 23 14.59 6.91 -16.58
CA PHE A 23 13.35 7.65 -16.39
C PHE A 23 13.56 9.13 -16.76
N ASN A 24 12.49 9.82 -17.15
CA ASN A 24 12.56 11.27 -17.28
C ASN A 24 12.85 11.88 -15.88
N ALA A 25 13.52 13.03 -15.83
CA ALA A 25 13.85 13.70 -14.57
C ALA A 25 12.61 13.97 -13.71
N PHE A 26 11.47 14.28 -14.34
CA PHE A 26 10.19 14.43 -13.65
C PHE A 26 9.70 13.10 -13.03
N ASP A 27 9.66 12.03 -13.84
CA ASP A 27 9.25 10.69 -13.39
C ASP A 27 10.14 10.22 -12.23
N GLU A 28 11.44 10.45 -12.32
CA GLU A 28 12.39 10.06 -11.29
C GLU A 28 12.13 10.79 -9.96
N VAL A 29 11.91 12.11 -9.98
CA VAL A 29 11.60 12.88 -8.77
C VAL A 29 10.26 12.45 -8.17
N LEU A 30 9.22 12.33 -9.00
CA LEU A 30 7.89 11.95 -8.56
C LEU A 30 7.85 10.52 -8.03
N PHE A 31 8.45 9.56 -8.74
CA PHE A 31 8.46 8.16 -8.30
C PHE A 31 9.36 7.96 -7.08
N ALA A 32 10.46 8.69 -6.94
CA ALA A 32 11.25 8.68 -5.70
C ALA A 32 10.41 9.17 -4.49
N MET A 33 9.63 10.24 -4.68
CA MET A 33 8.70 10.75 -3.67
C MET A 33 7.68 9.67 -3.30
N LEU A 34 7.00 9.07 -4.28
CA LEU A 34 5.96 8.06 -4.05
C LEU A 34 6.51 6.76 -3.46
N TYR A 35 7.71 6.33 -3.86
CA TYR A 35 8.34 5.09 -3.38
C TYR A 35 8.66 5.14 -1.90
N THR A 36 8.95 6.33 -1.37
CA THR A 36 9.12 6.57 0.05
C THR A 36 7.89 6.11 0.85
N PHE A 37 6.70 6.55 0.44
CA PHE A 37 5.43 6.19 1.11
C PHE A 37 4.99 4.77 0.81
N HIS A 38 5.23 4.31 -0.42
CA HIS A 38 4.88 2.96 -0.83
C HIS A 38 5.51 1.89 0.07
N LYS A 39 6.69 2.18 0.65
CA LYS A 39 7.44 1.25 1.50
C LYS A 39 7.05 1.25 2.97
N GLU A 40 6.38 2.29 3.45
CA GLU A 40 5.91 2.30 4.82
C GLU A 40 4.84 1.21 5.03
N PRO A 41 4.82 0.57 6.22
CA PRO A 41 3.82 -0.45 6.50
C PRO A 41 2.44 0.18 6.42
N ARG A 42 1.55 -0.50 5.70
CA ARG A 42 0.18 -0.06 5.55
C ARG A 42 -0.60 -0.25 6.83
N LEU A 43 -1.63 0.55 6.98
CA LEU A 43 -2.62 0.38 8.02
C LEU A 43 -3.35 -0.97 7.84
N GLY A 44 -3.86 -1.52 8.94
CA GLY A 44 -4.49 -2.84 8.93
C GLY A 44 -5.74 -2.90 8.05
N GLN A 45 -6.19 -4.11 7.70
CA GLN A 45 -7.41 -4.29 6.88
C GLN A 45 -8.66 -3.68 7.52
N LEU A 46 -8.75 -3.70 8.85
CA LEU A 46 -9.85 -3.04 9.59
C LEU A 46 -9.89 -1.53 9.36
N PHE A 47 -8.73 -0.89 9.23
CA PHE A 47 -8.67 0.55 8.93
C PHE A 47 -9.27 0.85 7.56
N TYR A 48 -8.98 0.04 6.53
CA TYR A 48 -9.54 0.25 5.19
C TYR A 48 -11.06 0.01 5.13
N ILE A 49 -11.59 -0.93 5.93
CA ILE A 49 -13.04 -1.10 6.08
C ILE A 49 -13.65 0.14 6.74
N PHE A 50 -13.04 0.60 7.85
CA PHE A 50 -13.48 1.81 8.54
C PHE A 50 -13.43 3.04 7.63
N GLU A 51 -12.34 3.22 6.88
CA GLU A 51 -12.18 4.27 5.88
C GLU A 51 -13.30 4.23 4.83
N ALA A 52 -13.61 3.05 4.28
CA ALA A 52 -14.68 2.89 3.30
C ALA A 52 -16.05 3.32 3.87
N CYS A 53 -16.36 2.91 5.11
CA CYS A 53 -17.59 3.30 5.80
C CYS A 53 -17.66 4.82 6.03
N ILE A 54 -16.57 5.44 6.47
CA ILE A 54 -16.53 6.89 6.70
C ILE A 54 -16.68 7.67 5.39
N ILE A 55 -16.00 7.27 4.33
CA ILE A 55 -16.12 7.91 3.00
C ILE A 55 -17.55 7.81 2.49
N ALA A 56 -18.20 6.63 2.64
CA ALA A 56 -19.59 6.46 2.27
C ALA A 56 -20.51 7.35 3.11
N PHE A 57 -20.32 7.39 4.42
CA PHE A 57 -21.11 8.23 5.31
C PHE A 57 -20.97 9.73 4.98
N GLN A 58 -19.75 10.21 4.72
CA GLN A 58 -19.49 11.58 4.27
C GLN A 58 -20.12 11.86 2.90
N SER A 59 -20.11 10.88 2.00
CA SER A 59 -20.72 10.97 0.67
C SER A 59 -22.25 11.07 0.72
N MET A 60 -22.89 10.53 1.76
CA MET A 60 -24.35 10.64 1.98
C MET A 60 -24.76 12.03 2.46
N ALA A 61 -23.83 12.83 3.01
CA ALA A 61 -24.15 14.09 3.67
C ALA A 61 -24.83 15.11 2.73
N VAL A 62 -24.51 15.14 1.43
CA VAL A 62 -25.18 16.04 0.46
C VAL A 62 -26.64 15.64 0.28
N SER A 63 -26.94 14.33 0.25
CA SER A 63 -28.31 13.84 0.13
C SER A 63 -29.17 14.30 1.31
N PHE A 64 -28.71 14.12 2.54
CA PHE A 64 -29.47 14.53 3.72
C PHE A 64 -29.62 16.05 3.88
N ARG A 65 -28.62 16.83 3.47
CA ARG A 65 -28.67 18.30 3.59
C ARG A 65 -29.65 18.93 2.61
N TRP A 66 -29.69 18.45 1.37
CA TRP A 66 -30.36 19.17 0.29
C TRP A 66 -31.60 18.47 -0.24
N LEU A 67 -31.73 17.15 -0.07
CA LEU A 67 -32.90 16.42 -0.55
C LEU A 67 -33.98 16.42 0.52
N ASN A 68 -35.25 16.46 0.10
CA ASN A 68 -36.42 16.53 0.98
C ASN A 68 -36.71 15.18 1.64
N TRP A 69 -35.78 14.68 2.46
CA TRP A 69 -36.01 13.48 3.24
C TRP A 69 -37.25 13.67 4.13
N PRO A 70 -38.12 12.66 4.27
CA PRO A 70 -39.34 12.72 5.08
C PRO A 70 -39.01 12.67 6.59
N LEU A 71 -38.24 13.66 7.04
CA LEU A 71 -37.79 13.88 8.41
C LEU A 71 -38.32 15.26 8.84
N HIS A 72 -38.94 15.32 10.01
CA HIS A 72 -39.50 16.58 10.54
C HIS A 72 -39.07 16.80 11.98
N GLY A 73 -39.10 18.06 12.40
CA GLY A 73 -38.89 18.45 13.80
C GLY A 73 -37.49 18.14 14.33
N PRO A 74 -37.36 17.75 15.62
CA PRO A 74 -36.07 17.53 16.27
C PRO A 74 -35.22 16.44 15.61
N VAL A 75 -35.86 15.41 15.04
CA VAL A 75 -35.14 14.28 14.42
C VAL A 75 -34.39 14.75 13.18
N TYR A 76 -35.01 15.57 12.33
CA TYR A 76 -34.34 16.16 11.17
C TYR A 76 -33.11 16.96 11.57
N LYS A 77 -33.25 17.83 12.59
CA LYS A 77 -32.16 18.64 13.09
C LYS A 77 -30.99 17.78 13.57
N THR A 78 -31.25 16.77 14.41
CA THR A 78 -30.21 15.87 14.92
C THR A 78 -29.49 15.12 13.79
N VAL A 79 -30.23 14.57 12.82
CA VAL A 79 -29.63 13.84 11.69
C VAL A 79 -28.81 14.79 10.82
N ASN A 80 -29.34 15.96 10.50
CA ASN A 80 -28.65 16.98 9.72
C ASN A 80 -27.36 17.45 10.42
N ASP A 81 -27.42 17.72 11.73
CA ASP A 81 -26.26 18.13 12.52
C ASP A 81 -25.16 17.06 12.47
N VAL A 82 -25.50 15.77 12.62
CA VAL A 82 -24.52 14.67 12.51
C VAL A 82 -23.82 14.67 11.14
N PHE A 83 -24.58 14.80 10.04
CA PHE A 83 -23.98 14.87 8.70
C PHE A 83 -23.18 16.16 8.48
N GLN A 84 -23.59 17.27 9.10
CA GLN A 84 -22.82 18.51 9.07
C GLN A 84 -21.48 18.39 9.79
N TYR A 85 -21.44 17.72 10.94
CA TYR A 85 -20.22 17.45 11.68
C TYR A 85 -19.29 16.49 10.93
N VAL A 86 -19.81 15.37 10.41
CA VAL A 86 -18.94 14.39 9.74
C VAL A 86 -18.41 14.90 8.41
N GLY A 87 -19.20 15.71 7.69
CA GLY A 87 -18.76 16.37 6.46
C GLY A 87 -18.03 17.70 6.67
N PHE A 88 -17.85 18.20 7.89
CA PHE A 88 -17.31 19.54 8.22
C PHE A 88 -18.08 20.70 7.56
N SER A 89 -19.32 20.48 7.14
CA SER A 89 -20.17 21.55 6.62
C SER A 89 -20.82 22.38 7.70
N ILE A 90 -20.70 21.98 8.97
CA ILE A 90 -21.03 22.83 10.14
C ILE A 90 -20.28 24.17 10.09
N THR A 91 -19.10 24.20 9.46
CA THR A 91 -18.32 25.42 9.24
C THR A 91 -19.08 26.48 8.44
N TRP A 92 -20.11 26.09 7.69
CA TRP A 92 -20.89 27.03 6.89
C TRP A 92 -21.90 27.82 7.71
N LEU A 93 -22.05 27.55 9.01
CA LEU A 93 -22.94 28.29 9.90
C LEU A 93 -22.31 29.57 10.46
N ASP A 94 -20.99 29.62 10.58
CA ASP A 94 -20.27 30.75 11.18
C ASP A 94 -19.02 31.10 10.35
N ASN A 95 -18.89 32.39 10.03
CA ASN A 95 -17.74 32.92 9.30
C ASN A 95 -16.42 32.67 10.03
N THR A 96 -16.43 32.77 11.36
CA THR A 96 -15.22 32.61 12.18
C THR A 96 -14.76 31.16 12.12
N MET A 97 -15.68 30.22 12.31
CA MET A 97 -15.41 28.79 12.15
C MET A 97 -14.91 28.43 10.74
N LEU A 98 -15.54 28.95 9.68
CA LEU A 98 -15.10 28.73 8.30
C LEU A 98 -13.67 29.23 8.07
N PHE A 99 -13.37 30.45 8.53
CA PHE A 99 -12.05 31.06 8.41
C PHE A 99 -10.98 30.26 9.14
N VAL A 100 -11.21 29.97 10.42
CA VAL A 100 -10.27 29.24 11.28
C VAL A 100 -10.00 27.84 10.72
N LEU A 101 -11.03 27.09 10.32
CA LEU A 101 -10.83 25.75 9.76
C LEU A 101 -10.20 25.77 8.36
N THR A 102 -10.45 26.78 7.55
CA THR A 102 -9.75 26.97 6.26
C THR A 102 -8.25 27.13 6.50
N ILE A 103 -7.84 27.94 7.49
CA ILE A 103 -6.43 28.13 7.85
C ILE A 103 -5.84 26.84 8.42
N ILE A 104 -6.51 26.20 9.39
CA ILE A 104 -6.00 24.97 10.03
C ILE A 104 -5.79 23.87 8.98
N MET A 105 -6.78 23.62 8.13
CA MET A 105 -6.67 22.60 7.08
C MET A 105 -5.62 22.97 6.03
N GLY A 106 -5.56 24.25 5.62
CA GLY A 106 -4.55 24.74 4.68
C GLY A 106 -3.12 24.56 5.19
N VAL A 107 -2.87 24.98 6.44
CA VAL A 107 -1.57 24.80 7.12
C VAL A 107 -1.23 23.33 7.26
N LEU A 108 -2.19 22.48 7.62
CA LEU A 108 -1.98 21.03 7.72
C LEU A 108 -1.59 20.41 6.37
N ILE A 109 -2.23 20.82 5.27
CA ILE A 109 -1.89 20.35 3.92
C ILE A 109 -0.47 20.81 3.53
N ILE A 110 -0.12 22.08 3.76
CA ILE A 110 1.23 22.58 3.51
C ILE A 110 2.26 21.80 4.33
N ALA A 111 2.00 21.59 5.62
CA ALA A 111 2.90 20.83 6.50
C ALA A 111 3.10 19.39 6.01
N LEU A 112 2.03 18.73 5.54
CA LEU A 112 2.13 17.40 4.93
C LEU A 112 2.94 17.43 3.63
N MET A 113 2.71 18.39 2.74
CA MET A 113 3.48 18.53 1.48
C MET A 113 4.97 18.81 1.74
N VAL A 114 5.28 19.68 2.71
CA VAL A 114 6.65 19.96 3.15
C VAL A 114 7.27 18.70 3.75
N GLY A 115 6.55 17.99 4.63
CA GLY A 115 7.02 16.73 5.22
C GLY A 115 7.31 15.67 4.16
N VAL A 116 6.46 15.57 3.14
CA VAL A 116 6.68 14.69 2.00
C VAL A 116 7.92 15.08 1.21
N THR A 117 8.11 16.38 0.97
CA THR A 117 9.28 16.90 0.25
C THR A 117 10.57 16.62 1.03
N ILE A 118 10.58 16.82 2.35
CA ILE A 118 11.72 16.50 3.23
C ILE A 118 12.04 15.01 3.17
N CYS A 119 11.04 14.14 3.32
CA CYS A 119 11.23 12.68 3.20
C CYS A 119 11.85 12.28 1.85
N THR A 120 11.40 12.93 0.77
CA THR A 120 11.91 12.69 -0.58
C THR A 120 13.36 13.16 -0.74
N LEU A 121 13.69 14.36 -0.26
CA LEU A 121 15.04 14.92 -0.33
C LEU A 121 16.04 14.10 0.49
N LEU A 122 15.65 13.63 1.68
CA LEU A 122 16.47 12.75 2.51
C LEU A 122 16.76 11.43 1.79
N ASN A 123 15.73 10.78 1.25
CA ASN A 123 15.88 9.53 0.50
C ASN A 123 16.75 9.70 -0.75
N LYS A 124 16.61 10.81 -1.49
CA LYS A 124 17.45 11.11 -2.65
C LYS A 124 18.92 11.29 -2.28
N ARG A 125 19.22 11.83 -1.10
CA ARG A 125 20.61 11.95 -0.57
C ARG A 125 21.17 10.61 -0.05
N GLY A 126 20.38 9.55 -0.07
CA GLY A 126 20.71 8.26 0.55
C GLY A 126 20.65 8.30 2.07
N LEU A 127 20.07 9.34 2.66
CA LEU A 127 19.83 9.44 4.09
C LEU A 127 18.48 8.79 4.39
N THR A 128 18.47 7.85 5.33
CA THR A 128 17.20 7.29 5.80
C THR A 128 16.48 8.36 6.61
N ALA A 129 15.31 8.80 6.15
CA ALA A 129 14.46 9.67 6.96
C ALA A 129 14.19 9.00 8.33
N PRO A 130 14.12 9.77 9.43
CA PRO A 130 13.79 9.21 10.73
C PRO A 130 12.49 8.38 10.62
N PRO A 131 12.52 7.08 10.98
CA PRO A 131 11.38 6.19 10.73
C PRO A 131 10.07 6.68 11.36
N ILE A 132 10.16 7.38 12.49
CA ILE A 132 9.01 7.97 13.18
C ILE A 132 8.41 9.10 12.33
N PHE A 133 9.25 10.00 11.82
CA PHE A 133 8.81 11.13 10.99
C PHE A 133 8.13 10.63 9.71
N SER A 134 8.76 9.70 8.99
CA SER A 134 8.19 9.11 7.76
C SER A 134 6.83 8.45 8.01
N LYS A 135 6.69 7.71 9.12
CA LYS A 135 5.41 7.12 9.52
C LYS A 135 4.32 8.15 9.82
N ILE A 136 4.65 9.22 10.55
CA ILE A 136 3.69 10.28 10.88
C ILE A 136 3.21 10.97 9.59
N VAL A 137 4.13 11.33 8.70
CA VAL A 137 3.79 11.95 7.41
C VAL A 137 2.93 10.99 6.58
N ASN A 138 3.29 9.70 6.50
CA ASN A 138 2.52 8.71 5.77
C ASN A 138 1.09 8.55 6.32
N ILE A 139 0.93 8.44 7.64
CA ILE A 139 -0.39 8.38 8.27
C ILE A 139 -1.19 9.65 7.97
N GLY A 140 -0.56 10.82 8.09
CA GLY A 140 -1.19 12.10 7.77
C GLY A 140 -1.66 12.18 6.32
N VAL A 141 -0.85 11.75 5.36
CA VAL A 141 -1.20 11.71 3.93
C VAL A 141 -2.32 10.70 3.64
N VAL A 142 -2.30 9.52 4.26
CA VAL A 142 -3.37 8.52 4.11
C VAL A 142 -4.69 9.04 4.69
N LEU A 143 -4.67 9.65 5.88
CA LEU A 143 -5.84 10.25 6.51
C LEU A 143 -6.39 11.43 5.69
N MET A 144 -5.51 12.32 5.22
CA MET A 144 -5.87 13.50 4.42
C MET A 144 -6.47 13.12 3.07
N SER A 145 -5.91 12.12 2.39
CA SER A 145 -6.41 11.63 1.10
C SER A 145 -7.62 10.69 1.21
N GLY A 146 -8.04 10.32 2.44
CA GLY A 146 -9.13 9.39 2.71
C GLY A 146 -10.19 10.04 3.57
N ILE A 147 -10.14 9.76 4.87
CA ILE A 147 -11.13 10.20 5.88
C ILE A 147 -11.33 11.72 5.88
N PHE A 148 -10.29 12.54 5.74
CA PHE A 148 -10.41 13.99 5.80
C PHE A 148 -10.59 14.66 4.43
N TYR A 149 -10.64 13.90 3.34
CA TYR A 149 -10.71 14.47 2.00
C TYR A 149 -12.01 15.26 1.78
N ILE A 150 -13.17 14.63 1.94
CA ILE A 150 -14.48 15.29 1.77
C ILE A 150 -14.66 16.45 2.78
N PRO A 151 -14.30 16.30 4.07
CA PRO A 151 -14.25 17.42 5.00
C PRO A 151 -13.43 18.62 4.51
N CYS A 152 -12.22 18.40 3.98
CA CYS A 152 -11.39 19.48 3.44
C CYS A 152 -12.06 20.16 2.24
N VAL A 153 -12.60 19.37 1.30
CA VAL A 153 -13.34 19.90 0.15
C VAL A 153 -14.49 20.78 0.64
N ASN A 154 -15.28 20.32 1.60
CA ASN A 154 -16.43 21.06 2.14
C ASN A 154 -16.01 22.38 2.82
N VAL A 155 -14.93 22.39 3.60
CA VAL A 155 -14.40 23.61 4.21
C VAL A 155 -13.99 24.60 3.11
N PHE A 156 -13.22 24.16 2.11
CA PHE A 156 -12.70 25.04 1.06
C PHE A 156 -13.76 25.59 0.12
N ILE A 157 -14.84 24.83 -0.16
CA ILE A 157 -15.96 25.33 -0.97
C ILE A 157 -16.94 26.19 -0.17
N GLY A 158 -16.89 26.21 1.17
CA GLY A 158 -17.92 26.84 2.01
C GLY A 158 -18.20 28.30 1.70
N SER A 159 -17.17 29.06 1.29
CA SER A 159 -17.32 30.47 0.89
C SER A 159 -18.23 30.68 -0.33
N LEU A 160 -18.43 29.65 -1.17
CA LEU A 160 -19.33 29.69 -2.33
C LEU A 160 -20.81 29.81 -1.94
N MET A 161 -21.18 29.52 -0.68
CA MET A 161 -22.57 29.61 -0.20
C MET A 161 -23.26 30.97 -0.45
N CYS A 162 -22.53 32.09 -0.57
CA CYS A 162 -23.15 33.39 -0.86
C CYS A 162 -23.17 33.81 -2.32
N TYR A 163 -22.51 33.05 -3.19
CA TYR A 163 -22.58 33.32 -4.63
C TYR A 163 -23.73 32.54 -5.28
N THR A 164 -24.31 31.60 -4.55
CA THR A 164 -25.50 30.87 -4.96
C THR A 164 -26.72 31.56 -4.35
N VAL A 165 -27.45 32.34 -5.16
CA VAL A 165 -28.65 33.04 -4.74
C VAL A 165 -29.80 32.04 -4.63
N THR A 166 -30.45 31.97 -3.47
CA THR A 166 -31.57 31.06 -3.23
C THR A 166 -32.77 31.78 -2.66
N LYS A 167 -33.94 31.51 -3.24
CA LYS A 167 -35.23 32.02 -2.75
C LYS A 167 -35.77 31.19 -1.57
N ASP A 168 -35.26 29.97 -1.38
CA ASP A 168 -35.67 29.09 -0.28
C ASP A 168 -34.97 29.45 1.03
N PRO A 169 -35.70 29.72 2.14
CA PRO A 169 -35.11 30.07 3.43
C PRO A 169 -34.32 28.92 4.05
N LEU A 170 -34.73 27.66 3.82
CA LEU A 170 -34.01 26.46 4.26
C LEU A 170 -32.67 26.25 3.53
N SER A 171 -32.51 26.88 2.38
CA SER A 171 -31.29 26.83 1.58
C SER A 171 -30.58 28.18 1.55
N ALA A 172 -31.00 29.16 2.35
CA ALA A 172 -30.36 30.46 2.41
C ALA A 172 -28.93 30.33 2.96
N ALA A 173 -28.07 31.26 2.54
CA ALA A 173 -26.74 31.36 3.14
C ALA A 173 -26.89 31.74 4.62
N THR A 174 -26.40 30.89 5.51
CA THR A 174 -26.33 31.13 6.96
C THR A 174 -25.22 32.09 7.35
N ILE A 175 -24.25 32.29 6.46
CA ILE A 175 -23.12 33.21 6.63
C ILE A 175 -23.39 34.57 5.99
N THR A 176 -22.92 35.64 6.64
CA THR A 176 -23.11 37.01 6.13
C THR A 176 -22.39 37.22 4.79
N CYS A 177 -23.16 37.60 3.77
CA CYS A 177 -22.69 37.88 2.42
C CYS A 177 -22.36 39.38 2.29
N GLY A 178 -21.15 39.76 1.88
CA GLY A 178 -20.84 41.17 1.51
C GLY A 178 -19.54 41.78 2.07
N ASN A 179 -18.77 41.07 2.90
CA ASN A 179 -17.52 41.59 3.45
C ASN A 179 -16.31 41.29 2.53
N VAL A 180 -15.38 42.24 2.38
CA VAL A 180 -14.09 42.08 1.65
C VAL A 180 -13.32 40.84 2.12
N MET A 181 -13.31 40.58 3.43
CA MET A 181 -12.68 39.39 4.01
C MET A 181 -13.17 38.09 3.38
N ARG A 182 -14.42 38.05 2.91
CA ARG A 182 -14.99 36.86 2.29
C ARG A 182 -14.42 36.56 0.91
N HIS A 183 -14.16 37.58 0.10
CA HIS A 183 -13.51 37.39 -1.21
C HIS A 183 -12.12 36.80 -1.03
N LEU A 184 -11.41 37.25 0.02
CA LEU A 184 -10.13 36.68 0.41
C LEU A 184 -10.26 35.20 0.82
N ILE A 185 -11.22 34.86 1.69
CA ILE A 185 -11.44 33.46 2.11
C ILE A 185 -11.83 32.58 0.91
N LEU A 186 -12.65 33.08 -0.01
CA LEU A 186 -12.97 32.37 -1.23
C LEU A 186 -11.71 32.10 -2.08
N GLY A 187 -10.89 33.14 -2.32
CA GLY A 187 -9.67 33.00 -3.11
C GLY A 187 -8.70 31.99 -2.49
N VAL A 188 -8.47 32.09 -1.18
CA VAL A 188 -7.61 31.17 -0.41
C VAL A 188 -8.18 29.75 -0.40
N GLY A 189 -9.49 29.60 -0.18
CA GLY A 189 -10.17 28.31 -0.18
C GLY A 189 -10.08 27.62 -1.55
N LEU A 190 -10.35 28.33 -2.64
CA LEU A 190 -10.23 27.78 -4.00
C LEU A 190 -8.78 27.39 -4.35
N PHE A 191 -7.80 28.20 -3.94
CA PHE A 191 -6.39 27.85 -4.10
C PHE A 191 -6.06 26.53 -3.38
N PHE A 192 -6.43 26.41 -2.11
CA PHE A 192 -6.21 25.17 -1.35
C PHE A 192 -7.01 23.98 -1.89
N LEU A 193 -8.20 24.22 -2.45
CA LEU A 193 -9.00 23.18 -3.10
C LEU A 193 -8.25 22.58 -4.31
N VAL A 194 -7.67 23.42 -5.17
CA VAL A 194 -6.87 22.95 -6.31
C VAL A 194 -5.65 22.15 -5.81
N VAL A 195 -4.93 22.70 -4.83
CA VAL A 195 -3.75 22.05 -4.24
C VAL A 195 -4.11 20.69 -3.65
N VAL A 196 -5.15 20.60 -2.83
CA VAL A 196 -5.54 19.35 -2.16
C VAL A 196 -6.02 18.30 -3.15
N ILE A 197 -6.84 18.68 -4.15
CA ILE A 197 -7.33 17.76 -5.19
C ILE A 197 -6.14 17.19 -5.98
N SER A 198 -5.24 18.04 -6.48
CA SER A 198 -4.08 17.59 -7.25
C SER A 198 -3.16 16.69 -6.41
N PHE A 199 -2.85 17.10 -5.18
CA PHE A 199 -1.98 16.33 -4.29
C PHE A 199 -2.56 14.94 -3.98
N THR A 200 -3.83 14.90 -3.57
CA THR A 200 -4.46 13.65 -3.14
C THR A 200 -4.76 12.69 -4.29
N ILE A 201 -5.11 13.20 -5.49
CA ILE A 201 -5.24 12.38 -6.71
C ILE A 201 -3.92 11.68 -7.02
N ILE A 202 -2.79 12.40 -7.00
CA ILE A 202 -1.46 11.81 -7.26
C ILE A 202 -1.19 10.70 -6.23
N ILE A 203 -1.37 10.99 -4.94
CA ILE A 203 -1.17 10.01 -3.86
C ILE A 203 -2.03 8.75 -4.06
N ARG A 204 -3.34 8.90 -4.30
CA ARG A 204 -4.28 7.77 -4.45
C ARG A 204 -4.09 6.99 -5.73
N LEU A 205 -3.63 7.64 -6.80
CA LEU A 205 -3.36 6.98 -8.08
C LEU A 205 -2.16 6.02 -7.98
N PHE A 206 -1.11 6.38 -7.24
CA PHE A 206 0.15 5.62 -7.21
C PHE A 206 0.37 4.79 -5.94
N ILE A 207 -0.17 5.18 -4.79
CA ILE A 207 0.08 4.48 -3.51
C ILE A 207 -0.95 3.36 -3.31
N PHE A 208 -0.79 2.28 -4.06
CA PHE A 208 -1.59 1.05 -3.93
C PHE A 208 -0.70 -0.19 -3.79
N SER A 209 -1.25 -1.29 -3.26
CA SER A 209 -0.48 -2.50 -2.97
C SER A 209 -0.50 -3.36 -4.21
N HIS A 210 0.65 -3.59 -4.82
CA HIS A 210 0.78 -4.44 -6.00
C HIS A 210 1.33 -5.84 -5.66
N ASP A 211 1.65 -6.15 -4.39
CA ASP A 211 2.01 -7.53 -3.99
C ASP A 211 0.73 -8.36 -3.85
N HIS A 212 0.45 -9.19 -4.86
CA HIS A 212 -0.77 -10.01 -4.92
C HIS A 212 -0.80 -11.09 -3.83
N LYS A 213 0.35 -11.44 -3.25
CA LYS A 213 0.48 -12.51 -2.25
C LYS A 213 0.31 -12.00 -0.82
N LYS A 214 0.81 -10.79 -0.52
CA LYS A 214 0.84 -10.24 0.85
C LYS A 214 -0.09 -9.05 1.09
N GLY A 215 -0.62 -8.41 0.06
CA GLY A 215 -1.39 -7.16 0.20
C GLY A 215 -2.76 -7.32 0.87
N GLY A 216 -3.27 -8.55 1.02
CA GLY A 216 -4.54 -8.83 1.67
C GLY A 216 -5.76 -8.52 0.80
N ILE A 217 -6.91 -8.28 1.45
CA ILE A 217 -8.21 -8.12 0.77
C ILE A 217 -8.27 -6.85 -0.09
N PHE A 218 -7.58 -5.78 0.32
CA PHE A 218 -7.58 -4.48 -0.35
C PHE A 218 -6.37 -4.28 -1.27
N THR A 219 -5.84 -5.36 -1.84
CA THR A 219 -4.80 -5.29 -2.88
C THR A 219 -5.44 -4.86 -4.19
N LEU A 220 -4.99 -3.76 -4.80
CA LEU A 220 -5.53 -3.21 -6.04
C LEU A 220 -4.59 -3.43 -7.23
N GLN A 221 -5.18 -3.54 -8.41
CA GLN A 221 -4.47 -3.51 -9.70
C GLN A 221 -3.93 -2.12 -10.00
N THR A 222 -4.75 -1.09 -9.79
CA THR A 222 -4.42 0.31 -10.04
C THR A 222 -5.13 1.21 -9.02
N GLY A 223 -4.61 2.42 -8.80
CA GLY A 223 -5.28 3.45 -7.97
C GLY A 223 -6.45 4.17 -8.64
N LEU A 224 -6.87 3.74 -9.84
CA LEU A 224 -7.84 4.45 -10.66
C LEU A 224 -9.25 4.46 -10.05
N PHE A 225 -9.66 3.38 -9.38
CA PHE A 225 -10.95 3.31 -8.68
C PHE A 225 -11.09 4.41 -7.63
N PHE A 226 -10.07 4.60 -6.79
CA PHE A 226 -10.07 5.65 -5.77
C PHE A 226 -10.05 7.05 -6.39
N THR A 227 -9.32 7.22 -7.49
CA THR A 227 -9.28 8.49 -8.22
C THR A 227 -10.66 8.86 -8.76
N ILE A 228 -11.38 7.90 -9.36
CA ILE A 228 -12.76 8.12 -9.84
C ILE A 228 -13.72 8.42 -8.68
N LEU A 229 -13.63 7.66 -7.59
CA LEU A 229 -14.44 7.90 -6.38
C LEU A 229 -14.20 9.31 -5.83
N GLN A 230 -12.95 9.75 -5.82
CA GLN A 230 -12.56 11.05 -5.32
C GLN A 230 -13.04 12.19 -6.22
N ILE A 231 -12.88 12.07 -7.54
CA ILE A 231 -13.42 13.02 -8.51
C ILE A 231 -14.94 13.08 -8.40
N GLY A 232 -15.61 11.92 -8.40
CA GLY A 232 -17.07 11.81 -8.32
C GLY A 232 -17.63 12.43 -7.04
N SER A 233 -17.06 12.12 -5.88
CA SER A 233 -17.48 12.73 -4.60
C SER A 233 -17.27 14.24 -4.59
N THR A 234 -16.17 14.75 -5.13
CA THR A 234 -15.91 16.19 -5.23
C THR A 234 -16.94 16.90 -6.12
N VAL A 235 -17.23 16.32 -7.28
CA VAL A 235 -18.25 16.83 -8.20
C VAL A 235 -19.62 16.90 -7.51
N VAL A 236 -19.99 15.86 -6.76
CA VAL A 236 -21.25 15.84 -6.01
C VAL A 236 -21.29 16.90 -4.89
N GLN A 237 -20.19 17.16 -4.18
CA GLN A 237 -20.15 18.23 -3.18
C GLN A 237 -20.30 19.63 -3.83
N ILE A 238 -19.57 19.88 -4.93
CA ILE A 238 -19.63 21.16 -5.65
C ILE A 238 -21.02 21.39 -6.25
N ILE A 239 -21.59 20.38 -6.93
CA ILE A 239 -22.93 20.47 -7.52
C ILE A 239 -24.00 20.60 -6.43
N GLY A 240 -23.87 19.84 -5.34
CA GLY A 240 -24.76 19.92 -4.20
C GLY A 240 -24.82 21.32 -3.61
N LEU A 241 -23.70 22.03 -3.60
CA LEU A 241 -23.61 23.41 -3.14
C LEU A 241 -24.12 24.42 -4.20
N ALA A 242 -23.68 24.26 -5.45
CA ALA A 242 -23.99 25.16 -6.56
C ALA A 242 -25.49 25.16 -6.93
N LEU A 243 -26.10 23.97 -6.91
CA LEU A 243 -27.47 23.72 -7.36
C LEU A 243 -28.40 23.36 -6.19
N ARG A 244 -28.15 23.88 -4.99
CA ARG A 244 -28.88 23.52 -3.75
C ARG A 244 -30.41 23.72 -3.82
N THR A 245 -30.91 24.57 -4.72
CA THR A 245 -32.35 24.73 -5.00
C THR A 245 -32.91 23.68 -5.96
N GLN A 246 -32.07 23.11 -6.83
CA GLN A 246 -32.45 22.13 -7.84
C GLN A 246 -32.25 20.70 -7.32
N LYS A 247 -33.04 20.33 -6.31
CA LYS A 247 -32.94 19.05 -5.58
C LYS A 247 -32.99 17.83 -6.51
N MET A 248 -33.83 17.86 -7.54
CA MET A 248 -33.91 16.81 -8.57
C MET A 248 -32.57 16.58 -9.28
N ILE A 249 -31.86 17.66 -9.64
CA ILE A 249 -30.59 17.56 -10.37
C ILE A 249 -29.50 16.98 -9.46
N ILE A 250 -29.44 17.42 -8.19
CA ILE A 250 -28.52 16.85 -7.20
C ILE A 250 -28.76 15.34 -7.05
N ALA A 251 -30.02 14.93 -6.89
CA ALA A 251 -30.40 13.53 -6.73
C ALA A 251 -30.02 12.69 -7.97
N LEU A 252 -30.30 13.20 -9.18
CA LEU A 252 -30.00 12.51 -10.43
C LEU A 252 -28.49 12.38 -10.68
N VAL A 253 -27.73 13.47 -10.52
CA VAL A 253 -26.27 13.46 -10.70
C VAL A 253 -25.60 12.54 -9.68
N GLY A 254 -25.99 12.63 -8.41
CA GLY A 254 -25.48 11.72 -7.37
C GLY A 254 -25.81 10.26 -7.67
N THR A 255 -27.02 9.96 -8.12
CA THR A 255 -27.43 8.61 -8.51
C THR A 255 -26.58 8.07 -9.66
N ILE A 256 -26.34 8.86 -10.71
CA ILE A 256 -25.52 8.45 -11.86
C ILE A 256 -24.06 8.21 -11.45
N ILE A 257 -23.46 9.15 -10.71
CA ILE A 257 -22.06 9.04 -10.29
C ILE A 257 -21.85 7.82 -9.38
N TYR A 258 -22.69 7.65 -8.36
CA TYR A 258 -22.55 6.51 -7.46
C TYR A 258 -22.97 5.18 -8.11
N ALA A 259 -23.88 5.18 -9.10
CA ALA A 259 -24.14 4.00 -9.92
C ALA A 259 -22.88 3.57 -10.69
N ALA A 260 -22.19 4.51 -11.33
CA ALA A 260 -20.93 4.23 -12.02
C ALA A 260 -19.86 3.69 -11.06
N ILE A 261 -19.74 4.27 -9.86
CA ILE A 261 -18.81 3.82 -8.82
C ILE A 261 -19.17 2.41 -8.31
N VAL A 262 -20.45 2.05 -8.20
CA VAL A 262 -20.92 0.70 -7.82
C VAL A 262 -20.65 -0.31 -8.94
N LEU A 263 -20.88 0.08 -10.19
CA LEU A 263 -20.65 -0.78 -11.36
C LEU A 263 -19.16 -1.04 -11.60
N TYR A 264 -18.28 -0.11 -11.23
CA TYR A 264 -16.84 -0.25 -11.41
C TYR A 264 -16.27 -1.54 -10.77
N PRO A 265 -16.41 -1.80 -9.45
CA PRO A 265 -15.91 -3.03 -8.84
C PRO A 265 -16.65 -4.28 -9.30
N LEU A 266 -17.92 -4.16 -9.70
CA LEU A 266 -18.71 -5.26 -10.24
C LEU A 266 -18.16 -5.72 -11.61
N ILE A 267 -17.87 -4.78 -12.51
CA ILE A 267 -17.48 -5.05 -13.89
C ILE A 267 -15.96 -5.24 -14.02
N LEU A 268 -15.18 -4.29 -13.49
CA LEU A 268 -13.73 -4.21 -13.67
C LEU A 268 -12.93 -4.86 -12.53
N GLN A 269 -13.58 -5.28 -11.44
CA GLN A 269 -12.94 -6.08 -10.37
C GLN A 269 -11.52 -5.60 -9.99
N PRO A 270 -11.32 -4.30 -9.66
CA PRO A 270 -10.00 -3.70 -9.46
C PRO A 270 -9.21 -4.32 -8.32
N TYR A 271 -9.88 -4.99 -7.38
CA TYR A 271 -9.21 -5.73 -6.31
C TYR A 271 -8.85 -7.14 -6.78
N PHE A 272 -7.67 -7.61 -6.36
CA PHE A 272 -7.23 -8.99 -6.61
C PHE A 272 -8.09 -10.00 -5.84
N ASN A 273 -8.47 -9.65 -4.60
CA ASN A 273 -9.35 -10.46 -3.79
C ASN A 273 -10.82 -10.06 -4.03
N PRO A 274 -11.72 -11.01 -4.34
CA PRO A 274 -13.13 -10.73 -4.61
C PRO A 274 -13.82 -10.06 -3.43
N TRP A 275 -13.41 -10.36 -2.18
CA TRP A 275 -13.94 -9.71 -1.00
C TRP A 275 -13.70 -8.19 -0.99
N GLY A 276 -12.58 -7.71 -1.55
CA GLY A 276 -12.30 -6.27 -1.67
C GLY A 276 -13.30 -5.59 -2.60
N ASN A 277 -13.56 -6.21 -3.77
CA ASN A 277 -14.58 -5.73 -4.71
C ASN A 277 -15.98 -5.74 -4.06
N THR A 278 -16.32 -6.81 -3.34
CA THR A 278 -17.61 -6.94 -2.64
C THR A 278 -17.82 -5.86 -1.59
N ILE A 279 -16.84 -5.63 -0.70
CA ILE A 279 -16.96 -4.62 0.37
C ILE A 279 -17.20 -3.24 -0.23
N TRP A 280 -16.35 -2.81 -1.17
CA TRP A 280 -16.50 -1.49 -1.79
C TRP A 280 -17.79 -1.35 -2.59
N SER A 281 -18.18 -2.38 -3.35
CA SER A 281 -19.43 -2.35 -4.10
C SER A 281 -20.64 -2.26 -3.17
N SER A 282 -20.69 -3.03 -2.08
CA SER A 282 -21.78 -2.98 -1.11
C SER A 282 -21.85 -1.64 -0.38
N VAL A 283 -20.72 -1.13 0.11
CA VAL A 283 -20.64 0.17 0.82
C VAL A 283 -21.06 1.34 -0.09
N MET A 284 -20.63 1.34 -1.36
CA MET A 284 -21.03 2.38 -2.31
C MET A 284 -22.48 2.24 -2.77
N THR A 285 -23.03 1.03 -2.77
CA THR A 285 -24.45 0.80 -3.04
C THR A 285 -25.33 1.48 -1.98
N THR A 286 -24.90 1.45 -0.71
CA THR A 286 -25.56 2.20 0.36
C THR A 286 -25.65 3.68 0.00
N THR A 287 -24.54 4.30 -0.44
CA THR A 287 -24.52 5.72 -0.86
C THR A 287 -25.42 5.98 -2.06
N PHE A 288 -25.38 5.11 -3.07
CA PHE A 288 -26.27 5.18 -4.24
C PHE A 288 -27.75 5.23 -3.85
N ILE A 289 -28.18 4.40 -2.89
CA ILE A 289 -29.58 4.35 -2.42
C ILE A 289 -30.02 5.69 -1.84
N PHE A 290 -29.16 6.40 -1.12
CA PHE A 290 -29.49 7.72 -0.57
C PHE A 290 -29.79 8.75 -1.65
N TYR A 291 -29.10 8.72 -2.79
CA TYR A 291 -29.43 9.62 -3.91
C TYR A 291 -30.65 9.14 -4.69
N PHE A 292 -30.80 7.82 -4.86
CA PHE A 292 -31.95 7.23 -5.54
C PHE A 292 -33.28 7.51 -4.81
N ILE A 293 -33.33 7.30 -3.49
CA ILE A 293 -34.49 7.70 -2.68
C ILE A 293 -34.70 9.21 -2.73
N GLY A 294 -33.61 9.98 -2.80
CA GLY A 294 -33.67 11.41 -3.04
C GLY A 294 -34.51 11.80 -4.25
N ILE A 295 -34.41 11.07 -5.37
CA ILE A 295 -35.23 11.29 -6.58
C ILE A 295 -36.72 11.09 -6.27
N ILE A 296 -37.03 10.03 -5.52
CA ILE A 296 -38.41 9.70 -5.13
C ILE A 296 -38.98 10.79 -4.21
N CYS A 297 -38.21 11.23 -3.21
CA CYS A 297 -38.58 12.30 -2.29
C CYS A 297 -38.80 13.65 -2.98
N THR A 298 -38.14 13.90 -4.11
CA THR A 298 -38.32 15.14 -4.87
C THR A 298 -39.51 15.11 -5.82
N ILE A 299 -40.00 13.92 -6.21
CA ILE A 299 -41.19 13.75 -7.06
C ILE A 299 -42.46 13.64 -6.22
N LEU A 300 -42.39 12.94 -5.08
CA LEU A 300 -43.55 12.68 -4.24
C LEU A 300 -43.74 13.78 -3.18
N ASP A 301 -45.00 14.07 -2.85
CA ASP A 301 -45.35 15.00 -1.76
C ASP A 301 -45.16 14.33 -0.39
N THR A 302 -43.97 14.49 0.18
CA THR A 302 -43.57 13.89 1.46
C THR A 302 -44.32 14.43 2.68
N ASN A 303 -45.16 15.47 2.52
CA ASN A 303 -46.01 15.98 3.59
C ASN A 303 -47.15 15.00 3.94
N LYS A 304 -47.54 14.15 2.98
CA LYS A 304 -48.57 13.13 3.21
C LYS A 304 -47.97 11.96 4.00
N VAL A 305 -48.57 11.65 5.14
CA VAL A 305 -48.11 10.60 6.07
C VAL A 305 -47.94 9.25 5.37
N TRP A 306 -48.90 8.85 4.52
CA TRP A 306 -48.83 7.59 3.79
C TRP A 306 -47.68 7.54 2.78
N VAL A 307 -47.37 8.65 2.10
CA VAL A 307 -46.23 8.77 1.18
C VAL A 307 -44.92 8.62 1.95
N SER A 308 -44.80 9.33 3.08
CA SER A 308 -43.65 9.22 3.98
C SER A 308 -43.42 7.78 4.45
N ALA A 309 -44.48 7.10 4.89
CA ALA A 309 -44.41 5.70 5.29
C ALA A 309 -43.95 4.79 4.15
N THR A 310 -44.48 4.96 2.93
CA THR A 310 -44.06 4.19 1.76
C THR A 310 -42.59 4.42 1.41
N VAL A 311 -42.10 5.66 1.46
CA VAL A 311 -40.69 5.98 1.19
C VAL A 311 -39.77 5.31 2.20
N TRP A 312 -40.12 5.32 3.50
CA TRP A 312 -39.33 4.65 4.54
C TRP A 312 -39.31 3.14 4.39
N ILE A 313 -40.45 2.51 4.11
CA ILE A 313 -40.53 1.06 3.84
C ILE A 313 -39.65 0.71 2.65
N LEU A 314 -39.75 1.46 1.55
CA LEU A 314 -38.92 1.26 0.37
C LEU A 314 -37.43 1.45 0.68
N PHE A 315 -37.07 2.50 1.42
CA PHE A 315 -35.70 2.76 1.82
C PHE A 315 -35.13 1.61 2.67
N ILE A 316 -35.88 1.11 3.66
CA ILE A 316 -35.46 -0.03 4.50
C ILE A 316 -35.26 -1.28 3.64
N ILE A 317 -36.17 -1.58 2.72
CA ILE A 317 -36.00 -2.73 1.82
C ILE A 317 -34.74 -2.56 0.97
N LEU A 318 -34.55 -1.40 0.35
CA LEU A 318 -33.40 -1.14 -0.52
C LEU A 318 -32.08 -1.17 0.25
N ILE A 319 -31.99 -0.55 1.42
CA ILE A 319 -30.75 -0.42 2.19
C ILE A 319 -30.21 -1.76 2.69
N PHE A 320 -31.08 -2.74 2.94
CA PHE A 320 -30.67 -4.09 3.32
C PHE A 320 -30.51 -5.02 2.12
N VAL A 321 -31.48 -5.04 1.20
CA VAL A 321 -31.50 -6.04 0.10
C VAL A 321 -30.47 -5.70 -0.97
N LEU A 322 -30.38 -4.44 -1.40
CA LEU A 322 -29.58 -4.09 -2.57
C LEU A 322 -28.07 -4.21 -2.33
N PRO A 323 -27.47 -3.74 -1.20
CA PRO A 323 -26.04 -3.95 -0.94
C PRO A 323 -25.64 -5.42 -0.81
N ILE A 324 -26.52 -6.27 -0.26
CA ILE A 324 -26.30 -7.71 -0.17
C ILE A 324 -26.36 -8.35 -1.56
N LEU A 325 -27.38 -8.01 -2.36
CA LEU A 325 -27.55 -8.52 -3.72
C LEU A 325 -26.38 -8.11 -4.62
N VAL A 326 -26.03 -6.83 -4.65
CA VAL A 326 -24.89 -6.30 -5.43
C VAL A 326 -23.58 -6.91 -4.94
N GLY A 327 -23.41 -7.05 -3.62
CA GLY A 327 -22.23 -7.69 -3.04
C GLY A 327 -22.09 -9.15 -3.47
N TYR A 328 -23.18 -9.92 -3.44
CA TYR A 328 -23.24 -11.31 -3.89
C TYR A 328 -22.95 -11.44 -5.39
N ILE A 329 -23.57 -10.60 -6.22
CA ILE A 329 -23.32 -10.59 -7.67
C ILE A 329 -21.85 -10.24 -7.95
N THR A 330 -21.30 -9.24 -7.27
CA THR A 330 -19.90 -8.82 -7.40
C THR A 330 -18.94 -9.94 -7.01
N TYR A 331 -19.21 -10.63 -5.89
CA TYR A 331 -18.42 -11.77 -5.44
C TYR A 331 -18.46 -12.93 -6.45
N LYS A 332 -19.67 -13.33 -6.86
CA LYS A 332 -19.89 -14.41 -7.83
C LYS A 332 -19.24 -14.06 -9.17
N ARG A 333 -19.32 -12.80 -9.60
CA ARG A 333 -18.66 -12.31 -10.80
C ARG A 333 -17.15 -12.44 -10.69
N GLY A 334 -16.54 -11.96 -9.60
CA GLY A 334 -15.10 -12.07 -9.37
C GLY A 334 -14.59 -13.51 -9.48
N ILE A 335 -15.26 -14.46 -8.81
CA ILE A 335 -14.91 -15.88 -8.87
C ILE A 335 -15.17 -16.48 -10.26
N SER A 336 -16.20 -16.02 -10.98
CA SER A 336 -16.52 -16.55 -12.32
C SER A 336 -15.48 -16.22 -13.39
N LEU A 337 -14.63 -15.22 -13.13
CA LEU A 337 -13.55 -14.80 -14.01
C LEU A 337 -12.24 -15.56 -13.77
N TRP A 338 -12.14 -16.29 -12.66
CA TRP A 338 -10.99 -17.12 -12.36
C TRP A 338 -10.93 -18.34 -13.27
N ALA A 339 -9.72 -18.80 -13.57
CA ALA A 339 -9.52 -20.03 -14.32
C ALA A 339 -9.85 -21.30 -13.52
N MET A 340 -9.80 -21.22 -12.18
CA MET A 340 -9.99 -22.35 -11.28
C MET A 340 -10.64 -21.88 -9.97
N ARG A 341 -11.46 -22.74 -9.36
CA ARG A 341 -12.03 -22.56 -8.01
C ARG A 341 -11.41 -23.52 -6.99
N GLU A 342 -11.65 -23.25 -5.71
CA GLU A 342 -11.15 -24.10 -4.60
C GLU A 342 -11.76 -25.51 -4.60
N ASP A 343 -12.98 -25.65 -5.11
CA ASP A 343 -13.75 -26.89 -5.13
C ASP A 343 -13.65 -27.65 -6.47
N GLU A 344 -12.81 -27.18 -7.40
CA GLU A 344 -12.61 -27.77 -8.73
C GLU A 344 -11.25 -28.48 -8.82
N GLU A 345 -11.18 -29.52 -9.64
CA GLU A 345 -9.91 -30.10 -10.07
C GLU A 345 -9.14 -29.11 -10.95
N VAL A 346 -7.81 -29.25 -11.03
CA VAL A 346 -6.99 -28.39 -11.89
C VAL A 346 -7.35 -28.69 -13.36
N PRO A 347 -7.80 -27.70 -14.15
CA PRO A 347 -8.07 -27.89 -15.56
C PRO A 347 -6.88 -28.50 -16.30
N GLN A 348 -7.09 -29.63 -16.97
CA GLN A 348 -6.08 -30.20 -17.85
C GLN A 348 -5.91 -29.28 -19.06
N THR A 349 -4.67 -28.87 -19.33
CA THR A 349 -4.30 -28.12 -20.54
C THR A 349 -4.38 -29.06 -21.74
N SER A 350 -5.03 -28.63 -22.83
CA SER A 350 -5.25 -29.50 -24.01
C SER A 350 -3.95 -29.94 -24.69
N ASP A 351 -2.88 -29.18 -24.51
CA ASP A 351 -1.57 -29.44 -25.09
C ASP A 351 -0.68 -30.14 -24.05
N LYS A 352 -0.83 -31.48 -23.95
CA LYS A 352 0.00 -32.31 -23.06
C LYS A 352 1.51 -32.09 -23.28
N PHE A 353 1.92 -31.74 -24.50
CA PHE A 353 3.33 -31.57 -24.87
C PHE A 353 3.92 -30.25 -24.33
N ASP A 354 3.21 -29.13 -24.53
CA ASP A 354 3.61 -27.83 -23.97
C ASP A 354 3.58 -27.86 -22.43
N ALA A 355 2.60 -28.56 -21.84
CA ALA A 355 2.52 -28.72 -20.39
C ALA A 355 3.69 -29.55 -19.82
N LEU A 356 4.14 -30.60 -20.52
CA LEU A 356 5.29 -31.41 -20.12
C LEU A 356 6.61 -30.63 -20.22
N LEU A 357 6.81 -29.87 -21.31
CA LEU A 357 7.96 -28.98 -21.46
C LEU A 357 8.00 -27.90 -20.38
N LEU A 358 6.86 -27.24 -20.12
CA LEU A 358 6.75 -26.24 -19.05
C LEU A 358 6.98 -26.88 -17.67
N GLN A 359 6.48 -28.10 -17.45
CA GLN A 359 6.68 -28.83 -16.21
C GLN A 359 8.14 -29.18 -15.99
N GLN A 360 8.88 -29.52 -17.06
CA GLN A 360 10.30 -29.82 -16.99
C GLN A 360 11.12 -28.56 -16.69
N ASP A 361 10.82 -27.44 -17.33
CA ASP A 361 11.44 -26.14 -17.03
C ASP A 361 11.16 -25.68 -15.59
N ILE A 362 9.92 -25.83 -15.11
CA ILE A 362 9.55 -25.49 -13.73
C ILE A 362 10.27 -26.40 -12.74
N LEU A 363 10.36 -27.71 -13.01
CA LEU A 363 11.05 -28.65 -12.14
C LEU A 363 12.53 -28.32 -12.04
N MET A 364 13.16 -27.94 -13.17
CA MET A 364 14.54 -27.48 -13.22
C MET A 364 14.74 -26.16 -12.47
N ASP A 365 13.87 -25.16 -12.68
CA ASP A 365 13.89 -23.89 -11.94
C ASP A 365 13.74 -24.13 -10.42
N PHE A 366 12.81 -25.00 -10.01
CA PHE A 366 12.59 -25.30 -8.59
C PHE A 366 13.76 -26.08 -7.96
N ALA A 367 14.34 -27.02 -8.72
CA ALA A 367 15.54 -27.74 -8.31
C ALA A 367 16.72 -26.77 -8.15
N LEU A 368 16.91 -25.85 -9.09
CA LEU A 368 17.97 -24.84 -9.07
C LEU A 368 17.82 -23.88 -7.87
N VAL A 369 16.60 -23.39 -7.62
CA VAL A 369 16.30 -22.51 -6.47
C VAL A 369 16.51 -23.23 -5.14
N ASN A 370 16.06 -24.48 -5.03
CA ASN A 370 16.31 -25.29 -3.83
C ASN A 370 17.80 -25.57 -3.63
N GLN A 371 18.54 -25.81 -4.71
CA GLN A 371 19.98 -26.02 -4.67
C GLN A 371 20.72 -24.74 -4.21
N GLN A 372 20.34 -23.56 -4.72
CA GLN A 372 20.86 -22.27 -4.23
C GLN A 372 20.53 -22.02 -2.76
N MET A 373 19.32 -22.34 -2.30
CA MET A 373 18.97 -22.20 -0.88
C MET A 373 19.77 -23.16 0.02
N GLN A 374 20.06 -24.38 -0.46
CA GLN A 374 20.91 -25.32 0.27
C GLN A 374 22.37 -24.88 0.29
N GLN A 375 22.89 -24.32 -0.81
CA GLN A 375 24.25 -23.76 -0.85
C GLN A 375 24.40 -22.56 0.10
N ASN A 376 23.42 -21.64 0.13
CA ASN A 376 23.43 -20.52 1.07
C ASN A 376 23.34 -20.99 2.54
N LYS A 377 22.61 -22.07 2.83
CA LYS A 377 22.60 -22.67 4.18
C LYS A 377 23.97 -23.26 4.56
N LYS A 378 24.64 -23.93 3.63
CA LYS A 378 25.99 -24.51 3.88
C LYS A 378 27.05 -23.41 4.05
N GLN A 379 26.99 -22.32 3.28
CA GLN A 379 27.90 -21.18 3.44
C GLN A 379 27.70 -20.46 4.79
N ASN A 380 26.46 -20.28 5.24
CA ASN A 380 26.20 -19.67 6.56
C ASN A 380 26.62 -20.57 7.74
N GLN A 381 26.65 -21.89 7.57
CA GLN A 381 27.18 -22.80 8.60
C GLN A 381 28.71 -22.79 8.66
N ASN A 382 29.40 -22.64 7.52
CA ASN A 382 30.86 -22.57 7.48
C ASN A 382 31.45 -21.22 7.92
N GLN A 383 30.67 -20.13 7.98
CA GLN A 383 31.15 -18.82 8.44
C GLN A 383 31.05 -18.60 9.96
N GLN A 384 30.53 -19.57 10.74
CA GLN A 384 30.50 -19.49 12.21
C GLN A 384 31.70 -20.16 12.91
N ILE A 385 32.66 -20.69 12.17
CA ILE A 385 33.86 -21.33 12.71
C ILE A 385 35.06 -20.50 12.25
N PHE A 386 35.39 -19.43 12.98
CA PHE A 386 36.72 -18.79 13.11
C PHE A 386 36.53 -17.34 13.59
N PRO A 387 36.87 -17.00 14.84
CA PRO A 387 37.03 -15.60 15.23
C PRO A 387 38.36 -15.05 14.68
N PRO A 388 38.42 -13.84 14.10
CA PRO A 388 39.69 -13.25 13.72
C PRO A 388 40.33 -12.56 14.94
N GLU A 389 41.53 -13.01 15.28
CA GLU A 389 42.45 -12.34 16.20
C GLU A 389 43.03 -11.10 15.49
N GLN A 390 42.61 -9.90 15.89
CA GLN A 390 43.15 -8.64 15.38
C GLN A 390 44.48 -8.31 16.07
N LYS A 391 45.60 -8.50 15.35
CA LYS A 391 46.87 -7.84 15.68
C LYS A 391 46.98 -6.53 14.91
N PHE A 392 47.05 -5.42 15.66
CA PHE A 392 47.42 -4.11 15.15
C PHE A 392 48.92 -4.04 14.86
N LEU A 393 49.29 -3.55 13.67
CA LEU A 393 50.61 -3.00 13.38
C LEU A 393 50.45 -1.64 12.65
N PRO A 394 51.27 -0.63 12.97
CA PRO A 394 51.12 0.74 12.47
C PRO A 394 51.68 0.92 11.05
N SER A 395 51.05 1.82 10.31
CA SER A 395 51.46 2.23 8.96
C SER A 395 52.61 3.24 9.00
N THR A 396 53.70 2.94 8.29
CA THR A 396 54.74 3.91 7.93
C THR A 396 54.56 4.28 6.46
N ALA A 397 54.40 5.57 6.18
CA ALA A 397 54.32 6.12 4.84
C ALA A 397 55.72 6.18 4.19
N ILE A 398 55.84 5.72 2.95
CA ILE A 398 56.99 5.99 2.09
C ILE A 398 56.46 6.40 0.71
N PHE A 399 56.71 7.66 0.34
CA PHE A 399 56.62 8.15 -1.03
C PHE A 399 57.77 7.57 -1.87
N PRO A 400 57.55 7.34 -3.17
CA PRO A 400 58.64 7.48 -4.13
C PRO A 400 58.34 8.53 -5.19
N THR A 401 59.36 9.34 -5.38
CA THR A 401 59.60 10.33 -6.43
C THR A 401 59.77 9.72 -7.82
N SER A 402 59.49 10.58 -8.79
CA SER A 402 59.69 10.52 -10.24
C SER A 402 60.97 9.85 -10.73
N SER A 403 60.86 9.14 -11.86
CA SER A 403 61.91 9.15 -12.88
C SER A 403 61.31 9.15 -14.29
N THR A 404 61.89 10.02 -15.09
CA THR A 404 61.55 10.44 -16.45
C THR A 404 62.12 9.45 -17.46
N SER A 405 61.40 9.14 -18.54
CA SER A 405 62.02 8.70 -19.80
C SER A 405 61.16 9.09 -20.99
N THR A 406 61.63 10.13 -21.66
CA THR A 406 61.38 10.61 -23.02
C THR A 406 61.28 9.52 -24.08
N LYS A 407 60.35 9.68 -25.04
CA LYS A 407 60.60 9.46 -26.48
C LYS A 407 59.61 10.24 -27.35
N HIS A 408 60.21 10.92 -28.33
CA HIS A 408 59.67 11.69 -29.45
C HIS A 408 58.51 11.04 -30.21
N ASN A 409 57.56 11.85 -30.67
CA ASN A 409 57.41 12.14 -32.10
C ASN A 409 56.64 13.44 -32.36
N THR A 410 57.18 14.19 -33.32
CA THR A 410 56.70 15.46 -33.85
C THR A 410 55.83 15.18 -35.09
N ASP A 411 54.72 15.88 -35.27
CA ASP A 411 54.48 16.74 -36.45
C ASP A 411 53.02 17.22 -36.58
N GLN A 412 52.92 18.55 -36.82
CA GLN A 412 51.91 19.31 -37.58
C GLN A 412 50.43 19.24 -37.11
N GLN A 413 49.70 20.33 -36.92
CA GLN A 413 49.55 21.50 -37.81
C GLN A 413 48.88 22.66 -37.06
N GLN A 414 49.23 23.88 -37.47
CA GLN A 414 48.67 25.17 -37.04
C GLN A 414 47.19 25.32 -37.41
N ASN A 415 46.40 25.97 -36.54
CA ASN A 415 45.69 27.19 -36.97
C ASN A 415 45.23 28.04 -35.77
N GLU A 416 45.53 29.34 -35.88
CA GLU A 416 45.10 30.42 -35.00
C GLU A 416 43.61 30.72 -35.19
N GLN A 417 42.91 31.16 -34.13
CA GLN A 417 42.35 32.52 -34.10
C GLN A 417 41.77 32.89 -32.73
N GLN A 418 42.14 34.11 -32.33
CA GLN A 418 41.77 34.90 -31.17
C GLN A 418 40.26 35.19 -31.09
N ILE A 419 39.70 35.30 -29.88
CA ILE A 419 38.89 36.48 -29.46
C ILE A 419 39.13 36.75 -27.95
N GLN A 420 39.29 38.04 -27.70
CA GLN A 420 39.65 38.79 -26.49
C GLN A 420 38.60 38.86 -25.37
N ASN A 421 39.13 39.08 -24.16
CA ASN A 421 38.74 40.01 -23.09
C ASN A 421 37.31 39.96 -22.49
N ASN A 422 37.24 39.75 -21.17
CA ASN A 422 37.19 40.91 -20.26
C ASN A 422 37.39 40.51 -18.79
N ASP A 423 38.38 41.18 -18.18
CA ASP A 423 38.55 41.33 -16.75
C ASP A 423 37.34 42.03 -16.11
N THR A 424 36.97 41.62 -14.89
CA THR A 424 36.78 42.60 -13.81
C THR A 424 37.01 41.95 -12.46
N ASP A 425 38.13 42.31 -11.86
CA ASP A 425 38.41 42.20 -10.43
C ASP A 425 37.35 42.93 -9.58
N ARG A 426 36.94 42.30 -8.46
CA ARG A 426 36.77 43.06 -7.22
C ARG A 426 36.95 42.19 -5.98
N VAL A 427 38.16 42.29 -5.42
CA VAL A 427 38.50 41.93 -4.04
C VAL A 427 38.11 43.09 -3.12
N ARG A 428 37.34 42.84 -2.05
CA ARG A 428 37.80 43.13 -0.68
C ARG A 428 36.93 42.49 0.43
N PRO A 429 37.54 42.13 1.57
CA PRO A 429 36.98 41.33 2.65
C PRO A 429 36.63 42.18 3.89
N LEU A 430 36.01 41.55 4.90
CA LEU A 430 36.13 41.73 6.37
C LEU A 430 34.91 41.03 7.00
N SER A 431 35.05 39.85 7.61
CA SER A 431 35.50 39.53 8.98
C SER A 431 34.31 39.29 9.93
N PRO A 432 34.40 38.35 10.88
CA PRO A 432 33.25 37.77 11.57
C PRO A 432 33.06 38.35 12.97
N GLU A 433 31.83 38.40 13.45
CA GLU A 433 31.54 38.43 14.89
C GLU A 433 30.67 37.22 15.24
N GLY A 434 31.26 36.36 16.06
CA GLY A 434 30.54 35.32 16.77
C GLY A 434 29.93 35.90 18.03
N GLU A 435 28.75 35.42 18.38
CA GLU A 435 28.20 35.57 19.71
C GLU A 435 27.86 34.19 20.27
N VAL A 436 28.59 33.84 21.32
CA VAL A 436 28.43 32.68 22.19
C VAL A 436 27.59 33.14 23.37
N ILE A 437 26.55 32.40 23.75
CA ILE A 437 25.92 32.42 25.10
C ILE A 437 25.07 31.12 25.25
N PRO A 438 24.91 30.58 26.48
CA PRO A 438 25.14 29.17 26.77
C PRO A 438 23.90 28.31 27.07
N LEU A 439 24.19 27.03 27.29
CA LEU A 439 23.33 26.00 27.89
C LEU A 439 22.40 26.53 29.00
N GLN A 440 21.13 26.16 28.90
CA GLN A 440 20.27 25.99 30.07
C GLN A 440 19.52 24.66 29.94
N SER A 441 19.93 23.70 30.77
CA SER A 441 19.26 22.43 30.99
C SER A 441 18.11 22.64 31.97
N GLU A 442 16.88 22.54 31.49
CA GLU A 442 15.71 22.43 32.36
C GLU A 442 15.10 21.04 32.23
N GLN A 443 15.20 20.29 33.33
CA GLN A 443 14.46 19.06 33.58
C GLN A 443 12.99 19.40 33.71
N GLN A 444 12.14 18.83 32.84
CA GLN A 444 10.72 18.67 33.15
C GLN A 444 10.31 17.20 32.99
N GLN A 445 10.07 16.60 34.16
CA GLN A 445 9.40 15.34 34.36
C GLN A 445 7.92 15.47 33.95
N LEU A 446 7.41 14.51 33.17
CA LEU A 446 5.96 14.28 33.01
C LEU A 446 5.72 12.76 32.90
N PRO A 447 4.62 12.22 33.46
CA PRO A 447 4.64 10.94 34.13
C PRO A 447 4.28 9.77 33.20
N THR A 448 5.01 8.68 33.41
CA THR A 448 4.74 7.35 32.85
C THR A 448 3.54 6.73 33.55
N ILE A 449 2.35 6.80 32.95
CA ILE A 449 1.21 5.94 33.33
C ILE A 449 1.27 4.69 32.45
N LEU A 450 1.95 3.64 32.96
CA LEU A 450 1.80 2.27 32.49
C LEU A 450 1.15 1.45 33.61
N PRO A 451 0.09 0.67 33.38
CA PRO A 451 -0.46 -0.18 34.41
C PRO A 451 0.53 -1.33 34.70
N LYS A 452 1.17 -1.28 35.88
CA LYS A 452 1.88 -2.41 36.48
C LYS A 452 0.86 -3.49 36.85
N VAL A 453 0.88 -4.61 36.14
CA VAL A 453 0.22 -5.84 36.58
C VAL A 453 1.06 -6.42 37.72
N PHE A 454 0.61 -6.26 38.96
CA PHE A 454 1.21 -6.95 40.10
C PHE A 454 0.81 -8.42 40.06
N VAL A 455 1.81 -9.28 39.88
CA VAL A 455 1.67 -10.72 40.05
C VAL A 455 2.24 -11.07 41.41
N LYS A 456 1.39 -11.49 42.35
CA LYS A 456 1.84 -12.01 43.64
C LYS A 456 2.10 -13.50 43.47
N LEU A 457 3.34 -13.93 43.72
CA LEU A 457 3.67 -15.35 43.91
C LEU A 457 3.41 -15.69 45.37
N GLU A 458 2.60 -16.70 45.61
CA GLU A 458 2.52 -17.36 46.92
C GLU A 458 3.10 -18.76 46.76
N CYS A 459 4.11 -19.05 47.57
CA CYS A 459 4.79 -20.33 47.64
C CYS A 459 4.48 -20.94 49.00
N THR A 460 4.09 -22.21 48.98
CA THR A 460 3.92 -23.01 50.20
C THR A 460 4.84 -24.21 50.12
N THR A 461 5.66 -24.39 51.14
CA THR A 461 6.55 -25.55 51.34
C THR A 461 5.75 -26.71 51.95
N GLY A 462 5.63 -27.80 51.20
CA GLY A 462 5.23 -29.11 51.71
C GLY A 462 6.39 -30.11 51.61
N GLU A 463 6.27 -31.26 52.27
CA GLU A 463 7.35 -32.27 52.37
C GLU A 463 7.82 -32.86 51.02
N ASP A 464 7.09 -32.64 49.93
CA ASP A 464 7.45 -33.09 48.58
C ASP A 464 7.96 -31.95 47.65
N GLY A 465 8.35 -30.80 48.22
CA GLY A 465 8.99 -29.69 47.50
C GLY A 465 8.11 -28.43 47.35
N GLU A 466 8.75 -27.31 46.99
CA GLU A 466 8.10 -26.00 46.86
C GLU A 466 7.16 -25.95 45.65
N VAL A 467 5.88 -25.70 45.91
CA VAL A 467 4.90 -25.41 44.86
C VAL A 467 4.53 -23.93 44.94
N CYS A 468 5.03 -23.14 43.99
CA CYS A 468 4.66 -21.75 43.83
C CYS A 468 3.49 -21.62 42.85
N LYS A 469 2.41 -20.96 43.27
CA LYS A 469 1.23 -20.74 42.42
C LYS A 469 1.12 -19.25 42.09
N VAL A 470 0.95 -18.96 40.80
CA VAL A 470 0.69 -17.62 40.30
C VAL A 470 -0.80 -17.32 40.44
N VAL A 471 -1.17 -16.51 41.42
CA VAL A 471 -2.57 -16.10 41.65
C VAL A 471 -2.80 -14.74 40.98
N ARG A 472 -3.66 -14.68 39.96
CA ARG A 472 -4.20 -13.40 39.46
C ARG A 472 -5.39 -13.00 40.33
N GLN A 473 -5.29 -11.86 41.02
CA GLN A 473 -6.44 -11.28 41.71
C GLN A 473 -7.46 -10.76 40.69
N PRO A 474 -8.75 -11.14 40.78
CA PRO A 474 -9.82 -10.45 40.07
C PRO A 474 -10.15 -9.13 40.76
N SER A 475 -10.33 -8.04 39.99
CA SER A 475 -10.86 -6.80 40.52
C SER A 475 -12.35 -6.97 40.84
N ASN A 476 -12.70 -6.96 42.11
CA ASN A 476 -14.07 -6.97 42.59
C ASN A 476 -14.77 -5.62 42.35
N LYS A 477 -15.92 -5.64 41.69
CA LYS A 477 -17.05 -4.76 42.02
C LYS A 477 -18.36 -5.53 41.81
N GLN A 478 -19.11 -5.67 42.90
CA GLN A 478 -20.41 -6.33 43.04
C GLN A 478 -21.54 -5.59 42.29
N ASN A 479 -22.45 -6.31 41.64
CA ASN A 479 -23.81 -6.59 42.17
C ASN A 479 -24.50 -7.72 41.35
N PRO A 480 -25.45 -8.48 41.94
CA PRO A 480 -25.95 -9.74 41.38
C PRO A 480 -27.25 -9.55 40.59
N ASP A 481 -27.43 -10.39 39.57
CA ASP A 481 -28.60 -11.26 39.37
C ASP A 481 -28.56 -11.78 37.93
N THR A 482 -28.53 -13.10 37.76
CA THR A 482 -29.41 -13.94 36.93
C THR A 482 -28.74 -15.31 36.71
N LYS A 483 -29.53 -16.37 36.91
CA LYS A 483 -29.15 -17.77 36.89
C LYS A 483 -28.86 -18.32 35.47
N ASP A 484 -28.19 -19.48 35.50
CA ASP A 484 -28.26 -20.62 34.58
C ASP A 484 -27.23 -20.80 33.44
N GLN A 485 -26.34 -21.78 33.70
CA GLN A 485 -26.01 -22.96 32.88
C GLN A 485 -25.47 -22.77 31.44
N GLN A 486 -24.21 -23.12 31.20
CA GLN A 486 -23.82 -24.48 30.74
C GLN A 486 -22.33 -24.60 30.37
N ASN A 487 -21.76 -25.70 30.86
CA ASN A 487 -20.45 -26.32 30.63
C ASN A 487 -19.74 -26.08 29.28
N LYS A 488 -18.47 -25.65 29.36
CA LYS A 488 -17.43 -25.92 28.34
C LYS A 488 -16.14 -26.43 29.03
N PRO A 489 -15.50 -27.50 28.54
CA PRO A 489 -14.33 -28.09 29.18
C PRO A 489 -13.08 -27.24 28.92
N LEU A 490 -12.38 -26.86 30.00
CA LEU A 490 -11.04 -26.27 29.94
C LEU A 490 -10.01 -27.33 29.49
N ARG A 491 -9.26 -27.02 28.43
CA ARG A 491 -8.01 -27.72 28.09
C ARG A 491 -6.97 -27.46 29.20
N LYS A 492 -6.63 -28.50 29.97
CA LYS A 492 -5.39 -28.53 30.77
C LYS A 492 -4.20 -28.76 29.83
N ILE A 493 -3.25 -27.83 29.85
CA ILE A 493 -1.91 -28.01 29.28
C ILE A 493 -1.01 -28.30 30.47
N TYR A 494 -0.39 -29.48 30.52
CA TYR A 494 0.71 -29.77 31.44
C TYR A 494 2.02 -29.59 30.66
N SER A 495 2.93 -28.80 31.22
CA SER A 495 4.34 -28.78 30.83
C SER A 495 5.15 -29.11 32.08
N VAL A 496 5.84 -30.24 32.05
CA VAL A 496 6.80 -30.64 33.09
C VAL A 496 8.18 -30.13 32.65
N TYR A 497 8.88 -29.43 33.54
CA TYR A 497 10.26 -28.97 33.38
C TYR A 497 11.05 -29.55 34.54
N ASN A 498 12.11 -30.32 34.26
CA ASN A 498 13.10 -30.77 35.25
C ASN A 498 14.43 -30.05 34.99
N GLN A 499 15.09 -29.62 36.07
CA GLN A 499 16.28 -28.78 36.06
C GLN A 499 17.41 -29.45 36.88
N GLY A 500 18.59 -29.63 36.26
CA GLY A 500 19.90 -30.06 36.83
C GLY A 500 20.06 -31.59 37.00
N ASP A 501 21.15 -32.28 36.64
CA ASP A 501 22.45 -31.93 36.06
C ASP A 501 23.02 -33.12 35.24
N ASN A 502 23.83 -32.75 34.24
CA ASN A 502 24.91 -33.45 33.53
C ASN A 502 25.13 -34.98 33.68
N GLN A 503 24.83 -35.66 32.55
CA GLN A 503 25.38 -36.92 31.99
C GLN A 503 24.27 -37.93 31.71
N CYS A 504 24.04 -38.26 30.43
CA CYS A 504 23.09 -39.29 30.04
C CYS A 504 23.80 -40.39 29.25
N THR A 505 24.24 -41.41 29.97
CA THR A 505 24.57 -42.74 29.46
C THR A 505 23.27 -43.44 29.06
N ILE A 506 23.21 -43.98 27.84
CA ILE A 506 22.05 -44.74 27.37
C ILE A 506 22.10 -46.12 28.00
N ILE A 507 21.27 -46.37 29.02
CA ILE A 507 20.90 -47.73 29.43
C ILE A 507 19.47 -47.96 28.95
N LYS A 508 19.32 -48.86 27.98
CA LYS A 508 18.02 -49.43 27.61
C LYS A 508 17.62 -50.38 28.73
N ASN A 509 16.43 -50.20 29.29
CA ASN A 509 15.70 -51.33 29.83
C ASN A 509 14.27 -51.35 29.29
N THR A 510 14.02 -52.44 28.58
CA THR A 510 12.73 -53.08 28.31
C THR A 510 11.94 -53.20 29.60
N ASP A 511 10.67 -52.81 29.58
CA ASP A 511 9.57 -53.66 30.03
C ASP A 511 8.22 -53.04 29.67
N GLY A 512 7.29 -53.94 29.38
CA GLY A 512 6.14 -53.69 28.52
C GLY A 512 4.95 -53.03 29.20
N TYR A 513 4.17 -52.32 28.37
CA TYR A 513 2.74 -52.18 28.57
C TYR A 513 2.06 -52.07 27.20
N ASN A 514 1.48 -53.19 26.77
CA ASN A 514 0.59 -53.26 25.63
C ASN A 514 -0.70 -52.50 25.98
N LYS A 515 -0.87 -51.31 25.41
CA LYS A 515 -2.17 -50.66 25.27
C LYS A 515 -2.43 -50.39 23.79
N THR A 516 -3.42 -51.10 23.29
CA THR A 516 -4.05 -51.11 21.98
C THR A 516 -4.03 -49.75 21.25
N ASN A 517 -3.22 -49.68 20.19
CA ASN A 517 -3.09 -48.55 19.26
C ASN A 517 -4.09 -48.60 18.07
N GLU A 518 -5.24 -49.27 18.21
CA GLU A 518 -6.19 -49.41 17.08
C GLU A 518 -7.21 -48.27 16.96
N SER A 519 -7.50 -47.51 18.02
CA SER A 519 -8.56 -46.49 17.97
C SER A 519 -8.10 -45.10 17.51
N THR A 520 -6.79 -44.83 17.48
CA THR A 520 -6.27 -43.51 17.05
C THR A 520 -6.00 -43.43 15.54
N ASN A 521 -5.79 -44.57 14.87
CA ASN A 521 -5.59 -44.62 13.42
C ASN A 521 -6.91 -44.52 12.62
N LEU A 522 -8.03 -44.99 13.18
CA LEU A 522 -9.32 -44.93 12.49
C LEU A 522 -9.85 -43.48 12.33
N SER A 523 -9.57 -42.60 13.30
CA SER A 523 -9.99 -41.19 13.26
C SER A 523 -9.09 -40.29 12.40
N GLN A 524 -7.83 -40.68 12.16
CA GLN A 524 -6.94 -40.02 11.19
C GLN A 524 -7.17 -40.52 9.76
N GLN A 525 -7.48 -41.82 9.55
CA GLN A 525 -7.89 -42.33 8.24
C GLN A 525 -9.27 -41.83 7.81
N GLN A 526 -10.25 -41.71 8.72
CA GLN A 526 -11.56 -41.13 8.39
C GLN A 526 -11.50 -39.62 8.07
N LYS A 527 -10.53 -38.87 8.61
CA LYS A 527 -10.29 -37.47 8.22
C LYS A 527 -9.56 -37.31 6.87
N GLN A 528 -8.84 -38.34 6.40
CA GLN A 528 -8.26 -38.38 5.06
C GLN A 528 -9.21 -38.97 4.00
N GLN A 529 -10.21 -39.76 4.40
CA GLN A 529 -11.18 -40.40 3.49
C GLN A 529 -12.43 -39.57 3.16
N GLN A 530 -12.66 -38.43 3.82
CA GLN A 530 -13.45 -37.36 3.19
C GLN A 530 -12.54 -36.57 2.24
N ALA A 531 -11.95 -37.26 1.26
CA ALA A 531 -11.52 -36.65 0.02
C ALA A 531 -12.79 -36.06 -0.61
N LYS A 532 -13.08 -34.80 -0.27
CA LYS A 532 -14.17 -34.03 -0.84
C LYS A 532 -14.00 -34.14 -2.34
N ARG A 533 -14.81 -34.99 -3.00
CA ARG A 533 -14.72 -35.24 -4.45
C ARG A 533 -14.75 -33.86 -5.10
N LEU A 534 -13.61 -33.44 -5.63
CA LEU A 534 -13.49 -32.16 -6.31
C LEU A 534 -14.42 -32.21 -7.53
N LYS A 535 -15.06 -31.09 -7.83
CA LYS A 535 -15.87 -30.99 -9.03
C LYS A 535 -14.94 -31.11 -10.25
N PRO A 536 -15.39 -31.75 -11.33
CA PRO A 536 -14.61 -31.81 -12.55
C PRO A 536 -14.27 -30.39 -13.01
N ALA A 537 -13.03 -30.21 -13.47
CA ALA A 537 -12.53 -28.91 -13.87
C ALA A 537 -13.37 -28.30 -15.01
N SER A 538 -13.66 -27.00 -14.90
CA SER A 538 -14.27 -26.27 -16.01
C SER A 538 -13.30 -26.18 -17.19
N LYS A 539 -13.81 -26.22 -18.42
CA LYS A 539 -13.00 -25.99 -19.62
C LYS A 539 -12.40 -24.58 -19.56
N LEU A 540 -11.07 -24.49 -19.73
CA LEU A 540 -10.37 -23.22 -19.69
C LEU A 540 -10.92 -22.26 -20.75
N LYS A 541 -11.37 -21.07 -20.32
CA LYS A 541 -11.90 -20.04 -21.21
C LYS A 541 -10.76 -19.43 -22.01
N LYS A 542 -10.97 -19.20 -23.31
CA LYS A 542 -10.01 -18.47 -24.14
C LYS A 542 -9.98 -17.00 -23.70
N ASN A 543 -8.84 -16.53 -23.21
CA ASN A 543 -8.65 -15.14 -22.77
C ASN A 543 -8.59 -14.20 -23.97
N LYS A 544 -9.65 -13.39 -24.18
CA LYS A 544 -9.78 -12.47 -25.33
C LYS A 544 -9.08 -11.13 -25.15
N SER A 545 -8.69 -10.76 -23.93
CA SER A 545 -8.02 -9.50 -23.61
C SER A 545 -6.98 -9.71 -22.52
N VAL A 546 -6.03 -8.78 -22.40
CA VAL A 546 -5.03 -8.76 -21.32
C VAL A 546 -5.69 -8.75 -19.94
N PHE A 547 -6.78 -7.98 -19.78
CA PHE A 547 -7.57 -7.96 -18.56
C PHE A 547 -8.21 -9.32 -18.22
N ALA A 548 -8.61 -10.12 -19.23
CA ALA A 548 -9.09 -11.47 -18.98
C ALA A 548 -7.98 -12.40 -18.47
N VAL A 549 -6.76 -12.27 -19.03
CA VAL A 549 -5.57 -13.00 -18.53
C VAL A 549 -5.32 -12.67 -17.07
N GLU A 550 -5.31 -11.38 -16.73
CA GLU A 550 -5.08 -10.92 -15.36
C GLU A 550 -6.12 -11.47 -14.37
N ASN A 551 -7.41 -11.42 -14.71
CA ASN A 551 -8.45 -11.95 -13.84
C ASN A 551 -8.39 -13.48 -13.72
N SER A 552 -7.97 -14.17 -14.78
CA SER A 552 -7.93 -15.62 -14.80
C SER A 552 -6.90 -16.21 -13.83
N ILE A 553 -5.81 -15.47 -13.50
CA ILE A 553 -4.79 -15.90 -12.53
C ILE A 553 -5.08 -15.47 -11.07
N LYS A 554 -6.16 -14.70 -10.82
CA LYS A 554 -6.48 -14.19 -9.47
C LYS A 554 -6.79 -15.28 -8.43
N PHE A 555 -7.10 -16.51 -8.85
CA PHE A 555 -7.28 -17.64 -7.92
C PHE A 555 -6.04 -17.89 -7.05
N LEU A 556 -4.84 -17.48 -7.48
CA LEU A 556 -3.60 -17.56 -6.70
C LEU A 556 -3.59 -16.68 -5.43
N CYS A 557 -4.57 -15.79 -5.27
CA CYS A 557 -4.80 -15.09 -4.01
C CYS A 557 -5.15 -16.06 -2.87
N ILE A 558 -5.72 -17.22 -3.19
CA ILE A 558 -6.05 -18.27 -2.23
C ILE A 558 -4.78 -19.02 -1.83
N LYS A 559 -4.48 -19.02 -0.54
CA LYS A 559 -3.28 -19.67 0.01
C LYS A 559 -3.23 -21.18 -0.26
N LEU A 560 -4.39 -21.85 -0.28
CA LEU A 560 -4.49 -23.28 -0.56
C LEU A 560 -4.08 -23.59 -2.01
N LEU A 561 -4.70 -22.92 -2.99
CA LEU A 561 -4.42 -23.11 -4.42
C LEU A 561 -2.99 -22.73 -4.77
N ARG A 562 -2.48 -21.62 -4.23
CA ARG A 562 -1.09 -21.19 -4.46
C ARG A 562 -0.04 -22.20 -3.98
N LYS A 563 -0.37 -23.05 -3.00
CA LYS A 563 0.54 -24.11 -2.53
C LYS A 563 0.50 -25.36 -3.42
N ASN A 564 -0.52 -25.49 -4.28
CA ASN A 564 -0.63 -26.60 -5.21
C ASN A 564 0.26 -26.31 -6.44
N PRO A 565 1.30 -27.13 -6.71
CA PRO A 565 2.19 -26.91 -7.86
C PRO A 565 1.45 -26.97 -9.20
N GLN A 566 0.40 -27.80 -9.32
CA GLN A 566 -0.40 -27.91 -10.54
C GLN A 566 -1.18 -26.63 -10.83
N ALA A 567 -1.69 -25.97 -9.78
CA ALA A 567 -2.39 -24.70 -9.92
C ALA A 567 -1.41 -23.55 -10.28
N LEU A 568 -0.16 -23.62 -9.82
CA LEU A 568 0.89 -22.69 -10.24
C LEU A 568 1.28 -22.91 -11.71
N LEU A 569 1.41 -24.17 -12.14
CA LEU A 569 1.68 -24.54 -13.53
C LEU A 569 0.56 -24.08 -14.48
N LEU A 570 -0.69 -24.21 -14.06
CA LEU A 570 -1.83 -23.65 -14.80
C LEU A 570 -1.70 -22.13 -14.96
N ALA A 571 -1.33 -21.41 -13.90
CA ALA A 571 -1.14 -19.96 -13.99
C ALA A 571 0.02 -19.60 -14.92
N GLU A 572 1.14 -20.32 -14.87
CA GLU A 572 2.26 -20.16 -15.80
C GLU A 572 1.81 -20.36 -17.25
N TYR A 573 1.04 -21.42 -17.53
CA TYR A 573 0.49 -21.69 -18.86
C TYR A 573 -0.42 -20.55 -19.36
N ILE A 574 -1.31 -20.06 -18.49
CA ILE A 574 -2.20 -18.94 -18.80
C ILE A 574 -1.40 -17.67 -19.14
N VAL A 575 -0.37 -17.38 -18.35
CA VAL A 575 0.51 -16.23 -18.54
C VAL A 575 1.30 -16.37 -19.84
N ALA A 576 1.86 -17.54 -20.13
CA ALA A 576 2.58 -17.84 -21.37
C ALA A 576 1.68 -17.72 -22.60
N GLN A 577 0.43 -18.21 -22.53
CA GLN A 577 -0.55 -17.99 -23.60
C GLN A 577 -0.89 -16.51 -23.79
N GLY A 578 -1.03 -15.77 -22.68
CA GLY A 578 -1.22 -14.32 -22.72
C GLY A 578 -0.06 -13.61 -23.41
N GLN A 579 1.18 -14.00 -23.10
CA GLN A 579 2.39 -13.47 -23.69
C GLN A 579 2.44 -13.72 -25.21
N LYS A 580 2.15 -14.96 -25.64
CA LYS A 580 2.08 -15.33 -27.06
C LYS A 580 1.01 -14.52 -27.81
N ARG A 581 -0.12 -14.24 -27.16
CA ARG A 581 -1.26 -13.55 -27.79
C ARG A 581 -1.15 -12.02 -27.78
N PHE A 582 -0.53 -11.44 -26.76
CA PHE A 582 -0.43 -10.00 -26.55
C PHE A 582 1.04 -9.57 -26.34
N PRO A 583 1.97 -9.88 -27.27
CA PRO A 583 3.39 -9.63 -27.08
C PRO A 583 3.76 -8.13 -27.14
N SER A 584 2.96 -7.31 -27.81
CA SER A 584 3.16 -5.87 -27.93
C SER A 584 2.56 -5.05 -26.79
N GLU A 585 1.73 -5.66 -25.93
CA GLU A 585 1.00 -4.95 -24.88
C GLU A 585 1.85 -4.82 -23.61
N SER A 586 2.23 -3.59 -23.23
CA SER A 586 3.01 -3.32 -22.01
C SER A 586 2.36 -3.90 -20.76
N HIS A 587 1.02 -3.80 -20.64
CA HIS A 587 0.27 -4.32 -19.49
C HIS A 587 0.42 -5.84 -19.34
N MET A 588 0.51 -6.59 -20.45
CA MET A 588 0.73 -8.04 -20.40
C MET A 588 2.07 -8.37 -19.75
N TRP A 589 3.13 -7.65 -20.12
CA TRP A 589 4.45 -7.80 -19.51
C TRP A 589 4.50 -7.34 -18.06
N MET A 590 3.70 -6.34 -17.70
CA MET A 590 3.54 -5.94 -16.30
C MET A 590 2.89 -7.05 -15.47
N ILE A 591 1.86 -7.73 -16.00
CA ILE A 591 1.24 -8.90 -15.36
C ILE A 591 2.27 -10.01 -15.16
N ILE A 592 3.10 -10.32 -16.16
CA ILE A 592 4.18 -11.30 -16.07
C ILE A 592 5.15 -10.92 -14.93
N ALA A 593 5.61 -9.67 -14.90
CA ALA A 593 6.51 -9.17 -13.86
C ALA A 593 5.89 -9.30 -12.46
N LEU A 594 4.63 -8.86 -12.28
CA LEU A 594 3.92 -8.94 -11.00
C LEU A 594 3.66 -10.39 -10.56
N TYR A 595 3.37 -11.28 -11.51
CA TYR A 595 3.20 -12.71 -11.27
C TYR A 595 4.50 -13.32 -10.75
N HIS A 596 5.63 -13.09 -11.44
CA HIS A 596 6.92 -13.61 -11.00
C HIS A 596 7.36 -12.99 -9.67
N ARG A 597 7.08 -11.70 -9.46
CA ARG A 597 7.33 -11.03 -8.17
C ARG A 597 6.58 -11.71 -7.03
N SER A 598 5.29 -11.94 -7.21
CA SER A 598 4.37 -12.32 -6.14
C SER A 598 4.37 -13.82 -5.84
N PHE A 599 4.46 -14.66 -6.88
CA PHE A 599 4.16 -16.09 -6.76
C PHE A 599 5.39 -16.99 -6.88
N THR A 600 6.19 -16.84 -7.94
CA THR A 600 7.37 -17.70 -8.20
C THR A 600 8.66 -17.16 -7.58
N LYS A 601 8.74 -15.85 -7.33
CA LYS A 601 9.94 -15.12 -6.90
C LYS A 601 11.12 -15.26 -7.87
N ASN A 602 10.86 -15.53 -9.15
CA ASN A 602 11.90 -15.59 -10.17
C ASN A 602 12.28 -14.15 -10.58
N ASN A 603 13.34 -13.62 -9.96
CA ASN A 603 13.83 -12.27 -10.20
C ASN A 603 14.38 -12.06 -11.63
N MET A 604 14.85 -13.13 -12.29
CA MET A 604 15.37 -13.07 -13.66
C MET A 604 14.24 -12.85 -14.66
N LYS A 605 13.24 -13.75 -14.67
CA LYS A 605 12.04 -13.62 -15.52
C LYS A 605 11.28 -12.32 -15.23
N MET A 606 11.23 -11.89 -13.97
CA MET A 606 10.67 -10.59 -13.61
C MET A 606 11.48 -9.43 -14.23
N GLY A 607 12.82 -9.45 -14.12
CA GLY A 607 13.70 -8.43 -14.68
C GLY A 607 13.57 -8.32 -16.20
N GLU A 608 13.53 -9.45 -16.89
CA GLU A 608 13.29 -9.52 -18.34
C GLU A 608 11.93 -8.92 -18.72
N ALA A 609 10.86 -9.33 -18.03
CA ALA A 609 9.53 -8.78 -18.28
C ALA A 609 9.51 -7.26 -18.07
N LEU A 610 10.15 -6.73 -17.03
CA LEU A 610 10.25 -5.28 -16.78
C LEU A 610 11.02 -4.52 -17.86
N ARG A 611 11.98 -5.16 -18.54
CA ARG A 611 12.67 -4.58 -19.70
C ARG A 611 11.71 -4.49 -20.89
N THR A 612 10.98 -5.57 -21.16
CA THR A 612 10.02 -5.60 -22.26
C THR A 612 8.85 -4.65 -22.05
N VAL A 613 8.38 -4.47 -20.80
CA VAL A 613 7.39 -3.42 -20.46
C VAL A 613 7.85 -2.06 -20.99
N LYS A 614 9.14 -1.72 -20.85
CA LYS A 614 9.67 -0.43 -21.33
C LYS A 614 9.74 -0.31 -22.84
N GLN A 615 10.07 -1.40 -23.52
CA GLN A 615 10.12 -1.44 -24.98
C GLN A 615 8.73 -1.23 -25.59
N ASN A 616 7.68 -1.65 -24.89
CA ASN A 616 6.29 -1.56 -25.33
C ASN A 616 5.56 -0.28 -24.87
N ILE A 617 6.30 0.82 -24.60
CA ILE A 617 5.75 2.15 -24.27
C ILE A 617 4.74 2.10 -23.10
N PRO A 618 5.24 1.94 -21.85
CA PRO A 618 4.36 1.80 -20.71
C PRO A 618 3.60 3.09 -20.42
N ASN A 619 2.34 2.93 -20.01
CA ASN A 619 1.56 4.07 -19.51
C ASN A 619 2.16 4.61 -18.20
N PHE A 620 1.65 5.74 -17.72
CA PHE A 620 2.23 6.40 -16.55
C PHE A 620 2.16 5.56 -15.25
N ILE A 621 1.10 4.77 -15.06
CA ILE A 621 0.96 3.87 -13.91
C ILE A 621 1.93 2.69 -14.04
N GLU A 622 2.10 2.15 -15.25
CA GLU A 622 3.06 1.09 -15.52
C GLU A 622 4.50 1.57 -15.31
N ARG A 623 4.84 2.80 -15.74
CA ARG A 623 6.16 3.40 -15.47
C ARG A 623 6.45 3.46 -13.97
N TRP A 624 5.46 3.86 -13.18
CA TRP A 624 5.55 3.82 -11.72
C TRP A 624 5.78 2.39 -11.19
N LEU A 625 5.01 1.41 -11.65
CA LEU A 625 5.17 0.01 -11.23
C LEU A 625 6.54 -0.53 -11.61
N VAL A 626 7.04 -0.22 -12.81
CA VAL A 626 8.39 -0.59 -13.23
C VAL A 626 9.42 0.05 -12.30
N TYR A 627 9.30 1.34 -11.99
CA TYR A 627 10.19 2.02 -11.04
C TYR A 627 10.21 1.31 -9.69
N ALA A 628 9.03 1.03 -9.12
CA ALA A 628 8.90 0.41 -7.81
C ALA A 628 9.46 -1.02 -7.79
N LEU A 629 9.18 -1.83 -8.82
CA LEU A 629 9.64 -3.22 -8.92
C LEU A 629 11.16 -3.31 -9.18
N THR A 630 11.72 -2.42 -9.99
CA THR A 630 13.17 -2.35 -10.22
C THR A 630 13.92 -2.00 -8.93
N HIS A 631 13.48 -0.98 -8.18
CA HIS A 631 14.08 -0.62 -6.89
C HIS A 631 13.96 -1.75 -5.85
N ASP A 632 12.86 -2.49 -5.91
CA ASP A 632 12.63 -3.66 -5.06
C ASP A 632 13.58 -4.82 -5.35
N LEU A 633 13.89 -5.05 -6.63
CA LEU A 633 14.86 -6.04 -7.07
C LEU A 633 16.28 -5.66 -6.63
N GLU A 634 16.66 -4.39 -6.81
CA GLU A 634 17.96 -3.87 -6.38
C GLU A 634 18.17 -3.98 -4.87
N ARG A 635 17.16 -3.62 -4.07
CA ARG A 635 17.23 -3.77 -2.61
C ARG A 635 17.36 -5.22 -2.15
N GLN A 636 16.76 -6.16 -2.88
CA GLN A 636 16.90 -7.59 -2.56
C GLN A 636 18.27 -8.12 -2.94
N SER A 637 18.82 -7.70 -4.07
CA SER A 637 20.20 -8.01 -4.46
C SER A 637 21.20 -7.53 -3.39
N GLN A 638 21.00 -6.33 -2.83
CA GLN A 638 21.85 -5.79 -1.76
C GLN A 638 21.76 -6.56 -0.43
N ARG A 639 20.62 -7.17 -0.11
CA ARG A 639 20.42 -7.92 1.15
C ARG A 639 20.82 -9.40 1.04
N GLY A 640 20.97 -9.93 -0.17
CA GLY A 640 21.29 -11.33 -0.43
C GLY A 640 22.79 -11.65 -0.50
N GLY A 641 23.67 -10.64 -0.48
CA GLY A 641 25.12 -10.84 -0.50
C GLY A 641 25.75 -10.63 0.87
N SER A 642 26.20 -11.71 1.50
CA SER A 642 27.26 -11.63 2.50
C SER A 642 28.55 -11.18 1.79
N GLY A 643 29.11 -10.05 2.22
CA GLY A 643 30.54 -9.74 2.06
C GLY A 643 31.13 -9.49 0.65
N ALA A 644 30.36 -9.44 -0.44
CA ALA A 644 30.91 -9.11 -1.76
C ALA A 644 30.85 -7.60 -2.03
N SER A 645 32.01 -6.94 -1.98
CA SER A 645 32.29 -5.51 -2.22
C SER A 645 31.97 -4.98 -3.63
N GLY A 646 31.07 -5.62 -4.39
CA GLY A 646 30.81 -5.29 -5.80
C GLY A 646 29.42 -4.71 -6.13
N ALA A 647 28.41 -4.86 -5.26
CA ALA A 647 27.05 -4.40 -5.55
C ALA A 647 26.77 -3.05 -4.90
N MET A 648 27.44 -2.01 -5.41
CA MET A 648 27.32 -0.65 -4.88
C MET A 648 25.91 -0.10 -5.13
N GLY A 649 25.17 0.17 -4.05
CA GLY A 649 23.77 0.58 -4.11
C GLY A 649 23.56 1.92 -4.80
N VAL A 650 22.31 2.25 -5.17
CA VAL A 650 21.93 3.47 -5.93
C VAL A 650 22.55 4.75 -5.36
N ALA A 651 22.60 4.91 -4.04
CA ALA A 651 23.26 6.05 -3.41
C ALA A 651 24.78 6.06 -3.63
N PHE A 652 25.43 4.89 -3.61
CA PHE A 652 26.83 4.78 -3.97
C PHE A 652 27.03 4.98 -5.47
N ARG A 653 26.24 4.36 -6.35
CA ARG A 653 26.34 4.54 -7.80
C ARG A 653 26.11 5.99 -8.24
N LEU A 654 25.10 6.67 -7.68
CA LEU A 654 24.90 8.11 -7.90
C LEU A 654 26.07 8.94 -7.38
N ARG A 655 26.65 8.59 -6.24
CA ARG A 655 27.85 9.27 -5.72
C ARG A 655 29.09 8.97 -6.55
N PHE A 656 29.20 7.74 -7.06
CA PHE A 656 30.28 7.30 -7.93
C PHE A 656 30.18 8.03 -9.27
N ASP A 657 29.06 7.97 -9.99
CA ASP A 657 28.83 8.71 -11.25
C ASP A 657 29.05 10.21 -11.08
N LYS A 658 28.60 10.79 -9.95
CA LYS A 658 28.83 12.21 -9.66
C LYS A 658 30.31 12.49 -9.40
N GLY A 659 31.01 11.58 -8.73
CA GLY A 659 32.46 11.61 -8.55
C GLY A 659 33.22 11.45 -9.87
N THR A 660 32.79 10.53 -10.74
CA THR A 660 33.38 10.30 -12.06
C THR A 660 33.20 11.52 -12.95
N LYS A 661 32.00 12.13 -12.97
CA LYS A 661 31.77 13.40 -13.68
C LYS A 661 32.63 14.53 -13.12
N ALA A 662 32.73 14.68 -11.80
CA ALA A 662 33.57 15.70 -11.18
C ALA A 662 35.06 15.48 -11.51
N PHE A 663 35.50 14.23 -11.54
CA PHE A 663 36.85 13.85 -11.96
C PHE A 663 37.10 14.17 -13.44
N GLU A 664 36.18 13.83 -14.34
CA GLU A 664 36.26 14.16 -15.77
C GLU A 664 36.31 15.68 -15.99
N TYR A 665 35.50 16.47 -15.28
CA TYR A 665 35.56 17.94 -15.33
C TYR A 665 36.88 18.49 -14.79
N SER A 666 37.39 17.93 -13.70
CA SER A 666 38.68 18.35 -13.11
C SER A 666 39.84 18.01 -14.06
N LYS A 667 39.80 16.85 -14.70
CA LYS A 667 40.77 16.42 -15.71
C LYS A 667 40.74 17.34 -16.91
N ALA A 668 39.56 17.67 -17.44
CA ALA A 668 39.40 18.59 -18.57
C ALA A 668 39.96 19.98 -18.27
N TYR A 669 39.69 20.50 -17.07
CA TYR A 669 40.22 21.79 -16.60
C TYR A 669 41.74 21.79 -16.50
N LEU A 670 42.34 20.73 -15.93
CA LEU A 670 43.79 20.62 -15.79
C LEU A 670 44.52 20.41 -17.11
N THR A 671 43.85 19.93 -18.16
CA THR A 671 44.43 19.80 -19.51
C THR A 671 44.32 21.07 -20.37
N GLN A 672 43.64 22.11 -19.90
CA GLN A 672 43.54 23.40 -20.59
C GLN A 672 44.63 24.40 -20.20
N HIS A 673 45.43 24.09 -19.18
CA HIS A 673 46.65 24.80 -18.78
C HIS A 673 47.86 23.92 -19.07
#